data_AF-K9P5E9-F1
#
_entry.id   AF-K9P5E9-F1
#
_cell.length_a   1.000
_cell.length_b   1.000
_cell.length_c   1.000
_cell.angle_alpha   90.00
_cell.angle_beta   90.00
_cell.angle_gamma   90.00
#
_symmetry.space_group_name_H-M   'P 1'
#
loop_
_entity.id
_entity.type
_entity.pdbx_description
1 polymer ?
#
loop_
_entity_poly.entity_id
_entity_poly.type
_entity_poly.pdbx_seq_one_letter_code
_entity_poly.pdbx_strand_id
1 'polypeptide(L)'
;MTATNTTRTVGIDKTKIDVGTSTTLTASATSTTPASDTVVSGDASATANTTAQAAILNSKITIGTAGTLKATELGTVGATATTTTGDATASASNDGPTGGIIASRRPIQIAVGTNAVVEATATNGATAAANSVDGFSSATANTGKVFGLKNVGLTAGNGTSLDASATAVNTANATSVGLSSDDDGSSATAGNDGAKVVGIYASGAKVVVPSDTDTSPEAEASSSDGGYGDGGDDGPSGPLKISFGNSAALSAFGTGGFNATATSVTGSADAESLAKLVAGIAVGPNKIVTGEVSDPVVERTGGIAISFGENGSVAAQGEADGNATASTTTGPASATVALTTIGGIVDVNKLPGASQPDGFGGSSLTIGKDGDIQAAAVGTSVARATSVTAPAGEDVIATTNNTNVVGVSIDKLAIGANATRLYAGAGSTQAATAQSTTSGGDPAASAAVGDFVAGFHDTKVTVGQNATSPLAEAVLGATATAVGVTTTAGSNAAAGIGSKVVGFNEGSLAIGGSITGTGVFNANATSNVAANASAVTGDSSAQAGGDGSKVIGINKAPVSIGQAGSVAAVASGSVAATAASVTGDATADAAQKARGIKDSEITIGTNGNVAGSASLLGTASAGTTTGDATAQTSLSAKGIDNDVRIAIGRAGNVTGTASASDQGTTAAAVTGDASSGSELKAIGIHLGSGTPITIGTVGDTTGTATASAPNVLATTTTGNASTTVDQTAIGIKGSGYENGMASLSMGGSSIVAGLGGNGKGEGTGSATSAANTITGDADASTYALIAGIKKVDFSVDNLTANGRGTYATTATAVTGDATASSDVKVAGLLGHWNTASLNGDLNASAILSNTVLASTVTGAATANASSDAVGISGYHINVLTSGNITASAVSNTLASASTVTV
;
A
#
# COMPACT_ATOMS: atom_id res chain seq x y z
N MET A 1 -12.24 -44.18 -6.43
CA MET A 1 -13.04 -44.19 -7.67
C MET A 1 -12.92 -42.81 -8.30
N THR A 2 -13.65 -42.46 -9.36
CA THR A 2 -13.62 -41.09 -9.90
C THR A 2 -15.04 -40.60 -10.14
N ALA A 3 -15.47 -39.60 -9.37
CA ALA A 3 -16.73 -38.90 -9.60
C ALA A 3 -16.47 -37.61 -10.38
N THR A 4 -16.88 -37.54 -11.65
CA THR A 4 -16.76 -36.34 -12.48
C THR A 4 -18.14 -35.79 -12.84
N ASN A 5 -18.40 -34.52 -12.55
CA ASN A 5 -19.63 -33.84 -12.95
C ASN A 5 -19.30 -32.53 -13.68
N THR A 6 -19.88 -32.31 -14.86
CA THR A 6 -19.62 -31.14 -15.70
C THR A 6 -20.92 -30.47 -16.11
N THR A 7 -21.14 -29.22 -15.72
CA THR A 7 -22.37 -28.48 -16.07
C THR A 7 -22.09 -27.24 -16.94
N ARG A 8 -23.11 -26.86 -17.72
CA ARG A 8 -23.20 -25.58 -18.42
C ARG A 8 -24.63 -25.07 -18.26
N THR A 9 -24.79 -23.88 -17.68
CA THR A 9 -26.12 -23.29 -17.43
C THR A 9 -26.15 -21.87 -17.99
N VAL A 10 -27.01 -21.63 -18.98
CA VAL A 10 -27.17 -20.31 -19.59
C VAL A 10 -28.65 -19.94 -19.65
N GLY A 11 -29.02 -18.76 -19.17
CA GLY A 11 -30.40 -18.27 -19.22
C GLY A 11 -30.81 -17.85 -20.65
N ILE A 12 -30.00 -16.98 -21.27
CA ILE A 12 -30.18 -16.49 -22.65
C ILE A 12 -28.84 -16.60 -23.38
N ASP A 13 -28.78 -17.35 -24.49
CA ASP A 13 -27.54 -17.59 -25.26
C ASP A 13 -27.70 -17.22 -26.73
N LYS A 14 -26.79 -16.40 -27.27
CA LYS A 14 -26.74 -16.00 -28.70
C LYS A 14 -28.08 -15.49 -29.26
N THR A 15 -28.89 -14.84 -28.45
CA THR A 15 -30.22 -14.37 -28.85
C THR A 15 -30.22 -12.87 -29.13
N LYS A 16 -31.02 -12.43 -30.11
CA LYS A 16 -31.40 -11.02 -30.27
C LYS A 16 -32.79 -10.81 -29.68
N ILE A 17 -32.92 -9.94 -28.69
CA ILE A 17 -34.18 -9.63 -28.02
C ILE A 17 -34.47 -8.14 -28.15
N ASP A 18 -35.64 -7.80 -28.69
CA ASP A 18 -36.16 -6.44 -28.76
C ASP A 18 -37.50 -6.40 -28.00
N VAL A 19 -37.57 -5.69 -26.87
CA VAL A 19 -38.79 -5.57 -26.04
C VAL A 19 -39.32 -4.13 -25.99
N GLY A 20 -40.64 -4.00 -25.87
CA GLY A 20 -41.36 -2.72 -25.86
C GLY A 20 -41.14 -1.87 -24.60
N THR A 21 -42.01 -0.88 -24.41
CA THR A 21 -41.94 0.05 -23.26
C THR A 21 -42.33 -0.65 -21.96
N SER A 22 -41.68 -0.31 -20.84
CA SER A 22 -42.05 -0.80 -19.49
C SER A 22 -42.02 -2.32 -19.29
N THR A 23 -41.12 -3.02 -20.00
CA THR A 23 -40.96 -4.47 -19.88
C THR A 23 -39.88 -4.83 -18.87
N THR A 24 -40.14 -5.86 -18.06
CA THR A 24 -39.11 -6.52 -17.24
C THR A 24 -38.62 -7.78 -17.96
N LEU A 25 -37.34 -7.82 -18.30
CA LEU A 25 -36.65 -9.01 -18.80
C LEU A 25 -35.79 -9.59 -17.68
N THR A 26 -36.16 -10.76 -17.17
CA THR A 26 -35.38 -11.48 -16.17
C THR A 26 -34.74 -12.71 -16.81
N ALA A 27 -33.42 -12.80 -16.74
CA ALA A 27 -32.65 -13.98 -17.07
C ALA A 27 -32.00 -14.51 -15.79
N SER A 28 -32.14 -15.81 -15.53
CA SER A 28 -31.46 -16.45 -14.41
C SER A 28 -30.76 -17.73 -14.83
N ALA A 29 -29.61 -17.99 -14.21
CA ALA A 29 -28.85 -19.22 -14.40
C ALA A 29 -28.38 -19.73 -13.04
N THR A 30 -29.00 -20.79 -12.55
CA THR A 30 -28.62 -21.44 -11.28
C THR A 30 -28.03 -22.83 -11.55
N SER A 31 -26.85 -23.11 -11.00
CA SER A 31 -26.18 -24.40 -11.15
C SER A 31 -25.66 -24.90 -9.81
N THR A 32 -25.84 -26.18 -9.53
CA THR A 32 -25.21 -26.88 -8.40
C THR A 32 -24.55 -28.14 -8.93
N THR A 33 -23.22 -28.22 -8.82
CA THR A 33 -22.42 -29.33 -9.36
C THR A 33 -21.71 -30.06 -8.22
N PRO A 34 -22.36 -31.01 -7.52
CA PRO A 34 -21.68 -31.83 -6.53
C PRO A 34 -20.97 -33.03 -7.18
N ALA A 35 -19.82 -33.39 -6.65
CA ALA A 35 -19.12 -34.66 -6.84
C ALA A 35 -18.69 -35.17 -5.45
N SER A 36 -18.90 -36.46 -5.18
CA SER A 36 -18.48 -37.08 -3.92
C SER A 36 -17.95 -38.48 -4.19
N ASP A 37 -16.81 -38.82 -3.60
CA ASP A 37 -16.24 -40.16 -3.61
C ASP A 37 -15.82 -40.53 -2.19
N THR A 38 -16.36 -41.62 -1.66
CA THR A 38 -15.98 -42.17 -0.36
C THR A 38 -15.64 -43.63 -0.54
N VAL A 39 -14.39 -43.98 -0.23
CA VAL A 39 -13.90 -45.37 -0.30
C VAL A 39 -13.27 -45.75 1.03
N VAL A 40 -13.30 -47.03 1.37
CA VAL A 40 -12.57 -47.53 2.56
C VAL A 40 -11.17 -47.97 2.16
N SER A 41 -10.98 -48.41 0.91
CA SER A 41 -9.67 -48.81 0.41
C SER A 41 -9.44 -48.47 -1.05
N GLY A 42 -8.23 -47.95 -1.33
CA GLY A 42 -7.82 -47.34 -2.59
C GLY A 42 -8.05 -45.82 -2.62
N ASP A 43 -7.66 -45.20 -3.73
CA ASP A 43 -7.75 -43.74 -3.88
C ASP A 43 -9.20 -43.26 -4.05
N ALA A 44 -9.54 -42.16 -3.37
CA ALA A 44 -10.77 -41.40 -3.56
C ALA A 44 -10.50 -40.18 -4.46
N SER A 45 -11.28 -40.02 -5.53
CA SER A 45 -11.17 -38.85 -6.41
C SER A 45 -12.53 -38.27 -6.75
N ALA A 46 -12.74 -37.01 -6.39
CA ALA A 46 -13.95 -36.24 -6.72
C ALA A 46 -13.57 -34.99 -7.52
N THR A 47 -14.13 -34.83 -8.70
CA THR A 47 -13.94 -33.65 -9.56
C THR A 47 -15.30 -33.08 -9.97
N ALA A 48 -15.61 -31.88 -9.51
CA ALA A 48 -16.77 -31.13 -9.95
C ALA A 48 -16.28 -29.93 -10.79
N ASN A 49 -16.80 -29.77 -12.01
CA ASN A 49 -16.41 -28.67 -12.88
C ASN A 49 -17.64 -27.98 -13.51
N THR A 50 -17.61 -26.67 -13.66
CA THR A 50 -18.57 -25.91 -14.47
C THR A 50 -17.82 -25.19 -15.59
N THR A 51 -18.22 -25.47 -16.84
CA THR A 51 -17.48 -25.00 -18.04
C THR A 51 -17.91 -23.62 -18.53
N ALA A 52 -19.14 -23.19 -18.19
CA ALA A 52 -19.65 -21.85 -18.40
C ALA A 52 -20.97 -21.69 -17.64
N GLN A 53 -21.16 -20.54 -17.00
CA GLN A 53 -22.41 -20.23 -16.32
C GLN A 53 -22.76 -18.75 -16.48
N ALA A 54 -23.83 -18.43 -17.21
CA ALA A 54 -24.17 -17.03 -17.45
C ALA A 54 -25.67 -16.81 -17.48
N ALA A 55 -26.19 -15.77 -16.84
CA ALA A 55 -27.59 -15.43 -17.03
C ALA A 55 -27.84 -15.01 -18.50
N ILE A 56 -26.93 -14.23 -19.09
CA ILE A 56 -26.98 -13.80 -20.49
C ILE A 56 -25.60 -13.95 -21.13
N LEU A 57 -25.51 -14.69 -22.24
CA LEU A 57 -24.27 -14.97 -22.95
C LEU A 57 -24.40 -14.59 -24.43
N ASN A 58 -23.45 -13.80 -24.93
CA ASN A 58 -23.31 -13.45 -26.36
C ASN A 58 -24.61 -12.96 -27.04
N SER A 59 -25.52 -12.33 -26.30
CA SER A 59 -26.86 -11.96 -26.76
C SER A 59 -27.01 -10.45 -26.90
N LYS A 60 -27.73 -9.97 -27.91
CA LYS A 60 -28.03 -8.54 -28.13
C LYS A 60 -29.41 -8.21 -27.56
N ILE A 61 -29.51 -7.19 -26.71
CA ILE A 61 -30.75 -6.84 -26.03
C ILE A 61 -31.07 -5.36 -26.22
N THR A 62 -32.27 -5.08 -26.70
CA THR A 62 -32.85 -3.74 -26.78
C THR A 62 -34.10 -3.70 -25.91
N ILE A 63 -34.13 -2.80 -24.92
CA ILE A 63 -35.30 -2.53 -24.09
C ILE A 63 -35.80 -1.13 -24.42
N GLY A 64 -37.12 -0.99 -24.62
CA GLY A 64 -37.78 0.29 -24.89
C GLY A 64 -37.63 1.32 -23.75
N THR A 65 -38.53 2.31 -23.73
CA THR A 65 -38.33 3.57 -22.99
C THR A 65 -38.24 3.50 -21.47
N ALA A 66 -38.61 2.40 -20.78
CA ALA A 66 -38.64 2.34 -19.29
C ALA A 66 -38.66 0.91 -18.70
N GLY A 67 -37.75 0.03 -19.10
CA GLY A 67 -37.77 -1.38 -18.65
C GLY A 67 -36.69 -1.77 -17.63
N THR A 68 -36.85 -2.96 -17.07
CA THR A 68 -35.88 -3.57 -16.14
C THR A 68 -35.22 -4.77 -16.81
N LEU A 69 -33.89 -4.79 -16.89
CA LEU A 69 -33.10 -5.97 -17.24
C LEU A 69 -32.49 -6.55 -15.97
N LYS A 70 -32.88 -7.76 -15.58
CA LYS A 70 -32.30 -8.46 -14.42
C LYS A 70 -31.63 -9.73 -14.89
N ALA A 71 -30.30 -9.81 -14.76
CA ALA A 71 -29.50 -10.97 -15.08
C ALA A 71 -28.88 -11.52 -13.78
N THR A 72 -29.33 -12.67 -13.31
CA THR A 72 -28.87 -13.26 -12.04
C THR A 72 -28.27 -14.64 -12.25
N GLU A 73 -27.01 -14.78 -11.91
CA GLU A 73 -26.26 -16.01 -11.99
C GLU A 73 -25.89 -16.48 -10.58
N LEU A 74 -26.19 -17.74 -10.25
CA LEU A 74 -25.87 -18.38 -8.96
C LEU A 74 -25.30 -19.78 -9.19
N GLY A 75 -24.00 -19.94 -9.02
CA GLY A 75 -23.29 -21.21 -9.19
C GLY A 75 -22.71 -21.74 -7.88
N THR A 76 -22.84 -23.04 -7.63
CA THR A 76 -22.02 -23.73 -6.62
C THR A 76 -21.42 -25.01 -7.19
N VAL A 77 -20.15 -25.23 -6.91
CA VAL A 77 -19.39 -26.42 -7.31
C VAL A 77 -18.82 -27.05 -6.05
N GLY A 78 -19.11 -28.31 -5.81
CA GLY A 78 -18.72 -29.02 -4.58
C GLY A 78 -18.03 -30.33 -4.91
N ALA A 79 -16.84 -30.57 -4.37
CA ALA A 79 -16.13 -31.84 -4.48
C ALA A 79 -15.77 -32.36 -3.08
N THR A 80 -16.06 -33.63 -2.80
CA THR A 80 -15.68 -34.28 -1.53
C THR A 80 -15.05 -35.63 -1.81
N ALA A 81 -13.81 -35.83 -1.40
CA ALA A 81 -13.10 -37.11 -1.48
C ALA A 81 -12.77 -37.58 -0.07
N THR A 82 -13.06 -38.83 0.26
CA THR A 82 -12.73 -39.40 1.58
C THR A 82 -12.26 -40.83 1.41
N THR A 83 -11.08 -41.16 1.95
CA THR A 83 -10.57 -42.54 1.99
C THR A 83 -10.00 -42.91 3.36
N THR A 84 -9.99 -44.21 3.68
CA THR A 84 -9.26 -44.74 4.83
C THR A 84 -7.92 -45.35 4.43
N THR A 85 -7.82 -45.96 3.24
CA THR A 85 -6.54 -46.43 2.69
C THR A 85 -6.27 -45.86 1.29
N GLY A 86 -5.21 -45.09 1.08
CA GLY A 86 -4.86 -44.45 -0.22
C GLY A 86 -5.04 -42.92 -0.26
N ASP A 87 -4.96 -42.32 -1.46
CA ASP A 87 -4.98 -40.86 -1.62
C ASP A 87 -6.41 -40.29 -1.74
N ALA A 88 -6.65 -39.09 -1.23
CA ALA A 88 -7.90 -38.34 -1.40
C ALA A 88 -7.68 -37.07 -2.21
N THR A 89 -8.27 -36.97 -3.41
CA THR A 89 -8.18 -35.77 -4.26
C THR A 89 -9.58 -35.20 -4.53
N ALA A 90 -9.83 -33.96 -4.10
CA ALA A 90 -11.06 -33.22 -4.36
C ALA A 90 -10.77 -31.95 -5.17
N SER A 91 -11.38 -31.82 -6.35
CA SER A 91 -11.25 -30.64 -7.21
C SER A 91 -12.63 -30.07 -7.53
N ALA A 92 -12.91 -28.86 -7.08
CA ALA A 92 -14.11 -28.10 -7.40
C ALA A 92 -13.71 -26.87 -8.22
N SER A 93 -13.97 -26.88 -9.53
CA SER A 93 -13.60 -25.78 -10.42
C SER A 93 -14.79 -25.17 -11.17
N ASN A 94 -14.68 -23.89 -11.48
CA ASN A 94 -15.54 -23.17 -12.40
C ASN A 94 -14.64 -22.49 -13.42
N ASP A 95 -14.07 -23.29 -14.31
CA ASP A 95 -13.06 -22.84 -15.28
C ASP A 95 -13.66 -21.94 -16.37
N GLY A 96 -14.99 -21.97 -16.50
CA GLY A 96 -15.74 -21.13 -17.41
C GLY A 96 -15.75 -19.66 -17.02
N PRO A 97 -15.94 -18.74 -17.99
CA PRO A 97 -16.38 -17.40 -17.65
C PRO A 97 -17.78 -17.51 -17.02
N THR A 98 -17.93 -17.04 -15.79
CA THR A 98 -19.23 -16.98 -15.12
C THR A 98 -19.67 -15.57 -14.85
N GLY A 99 -20.98 -15.32 -14.92
CA GLY A 99 -21.44 -13.95 -14.76
C GLY A 99 -22.89 -13.63 -15.06
N GLY A 100 -23.27 -12.40 -14.75
CA GLY A 100 -24.59 -11.88 -15.09
C GLY A 100 -24.74 -11.77 -16.61
N ILE A 101 -23.95 -10.90 -17.24
CA ILE A 101 -24.00 -10.69 -18.69
C ILE A 101 -22.59 -10.74 -19.28
N ILE A 102 -22.36 -11.66 -20.21
CA ILE A 102 -21.04 -11.97 -20.75
C ILE A 102 -21.02 -11.88 -22.27
N ALA A 103 -20.03 -11.14 -22.79
CA ALA A 103 -19.62 -11.19 -24.18
C ALA A 103 -18.23 -11.84 -24.33
N SER A 104 -18.19 -13.00 -24.97
CA SER A 104 -16.98 -13.84 -25.03
C SER A 104 -15.96 -13.43 -26.10
N ARG A 105 -16.39 -12.78 -27.20
CA ARG A 105 -15.52 -12.46 -28.35
C ARG A 105 -15.65 -11.04 -28.89
N ARG A 106 -16.87 -10.51 -28.99
CA ARG A 106 -17.16 -9.15 -29.46
C ARG A 106 -18.01 -8.44 -28.41
N PRO A 107 -17.87 -7.13 -28.20
CA PRO A 107 -18.73 -6.41 -27.28
C PRO A 107 -20.21 -6.64 -27.61
N ILE A 108 -21.00 -7.06 -26.62
CA ILE A 108 -22.45 -7.02 -26.74
C ILE A 108 -22.88 -5.55 -26.65
N GLN A 109 -23.86 -5.14 -27.44
CA GLN A 109 -24.52 -3.85 -27.24
C GLN A 109 -25.88 -4.09 -26.55
N ILE A 110 -26.04 -3.50 -25.37
CA ILE A 110 -27.32 -3.35 -24.71
C ILE A 110 -27.78 -1.91 -24.93
N ALA A 111 -29.02 -1.76 -25.39
CA ALA A 111 -29.66 -0.45 -25.47
C ALA A 111 -30.89 -0.45 -24.56
N VAL A 112 -30.97 0.50 -23.63
CA VAL A 112 -32.12 0.68 -22.74
C VAL A 112 -32.61 2.13 -22.79
N GLY A 113 -33.92 2.32 -22.63
CA GLY A 113 -34.54 3.63 -22.59
C GLY A 113 -34.27 4.44 -21.32
N THR A 114 -35.13 5.42 -21.05
CA THR A 114 -35.10 6.27 -19.85
C THR A 114 -35.59 5.54 -18.60
N ASN A 115 -35.11 5.88 -17.41
CA ASN A 115 -35.50 5.28 -16.13
C ASN A 115 -35.40 3.75 -16.13
N ALA A 116 -34.48 3.20 -16.93
CA ALA A 116 -34.27 1.77 -16.97
C ALA A 116 -33.52 1.31 -15.73
N VAL A 117 -33.70 0.05 -15.35
CA VAL A 117 -32.91 -0.60 -14.30
C VAL A 117 -32.20 -1.78 -14.94
N VAL A 118 -30.88 -1.81 -14.87
CA VAL A 118 -30.07 -2.93 -15.36
C VAL A 118 -29.32 -3.51 -14.17
N GLU A 119 -29.68 -4.72 -13.77
CA GLU A 119 -29.04 -5.48 -12.70
C GLU A 119 -28.33 -6.69 -13.30
N ALA A 120 -27.04 -6.85 -13.01
CA ALA A 120 -26.24 -8.00 -13.41
C ALA A 120 -25.49 -8.54 -12.20
N THR A 121 -26.01 -9.61 -11.60
CA THR A 121 -25.47 -10.22 -10.38
C THR A 121 -24.93 -11.60 -10.69
N ALA A 122 -23.74 -11.91 -10.19
CA ALA A 122 -23.11 -13.21 -10.30
C ALA A 122 -22.56 -13.65 -8.95
N THR A 123 -22.98 -14.81 -8.46
CA THR A 123 -22.48 -15.39 -7.20
C THR A 123 -22.02 -16.81 -7.47
N ASN A 124 -20.72 -17.07 -7.30
CA ASN A 124 -20.15 -18.40 -7.47
C ASN A 124 -19.47 -18.91 -6.20
N GLY A 125 -19.72 -20.17 -5.85
CA GLY A 125 -19.05 -20.88 -4.77
C GLY A 125 -18.30 -22.10 -5.32
N ALA A 126 -17.06 -22.31 -4.87
CA ALA A 126 -16.33 -23.57 -5.04
C ALA A 126 -15.95 -24.12 -3.67
N THR A 127 -16.27 -25.38 -3.39
CA THR A 127 -15.93 -26.05 -2.14
C THR A 127 -15.31 -27.40 -2.43
N ALA A 128 -14.07 -27.62 -1.99
CA ALA A 128 -13.36 -28.89 -2.11
C ALA A 128 -12.96 -29.38 -0.72
N ALA A 129 -13.23 -30.66 -0.43
CA ALA A 129 -12.86 -31.30 0.82
C ALA A 129 -12.21 -32.67 0.54
N ALA A 130 -10.97 -32.88 0.97
CA ALA A 130 -10.25 -34.13 0.83
C ALA A 130 -9.80 -34.64 2.21
N ASN A 131 -10.22 -35.85 2.57
CA ASN A 131 -9.85 -36.48 3.84
C ASN A 131 -9.22 -37.85 3.57
N SER A 132 -7.99 -38.08 4.03
CA SER A 132 -7.36 -39.41 4.02
C SER A 132 -6.87 -39.77 5.42
N VAL A 133 -6.89 -41.06 5.75
CA VAL A 133 -6.32 -41.56 7.03
C VAL A 133 -4.86 -41.93 6.86
N ASP A 134 -4.43 -42.53 5.75
CA ASP A 134 -3.07 -43.07 5.56
C ASP A 134 -2.40 -42.69 4.21
N GLY A 135 -3.02 -41.79 3.44
CA GLY A 135 -2.51 -41.31 2.15
C GLY A 135 -2.54 -39.79 2.04
N PHE A 136 -2.10 -39.29 0.89
CA PHE A 136 -2.05 -37.86 0.58
C PHE A 136 -3.47 -37.27 0.47
N SER A 137 -3.66 -36.03 0.92
CA SER A 137 -4.92 -35.33 0.71
C SER A 137 -4.73 -34.01 -0.05
N SER A 138 -5.47 -33.83 -1.14
CA SER A 138 -5.43 -32.62 -1.98
C SER A 138 -6.82 -32.07 -2.22
N ALA A 139 -7.04 -30.80 -1.86
CA ALA A 139 -8.27 -30.08 -2.12
C ALA A 139 -8.00 -28.82 -2.95
N THR A 140 -8.64 -28.68 -4.11
CA THR A 140 -8.56 -27.46 -4.93
C THR A 140 -9.96 -26.90 -5.17
N ALA A 141 -10.22 -25.68 -4.72
CA ALA A 141 -11.49 -24.99 -4.93
C ALA A 141 -11.26 -23.69 -5.72
N ASN A 142 -11.76 -23.61 -6.95
CA ASN A 142 -11.51 -22.49 -7.84
C ASN A 142 -12.77 -22.04 -8.58
N THR A 143 -13.25 -20.83 -8.32
CA THR A 143 -14.39 -20.20 -9.00
C THR A 143 -14.01 -19.56 -10.34
N GLY A 144 -12.74 -19.56 -10.71
CA GLY A 144 -12.25 -19.06 -12.00
C GLY A 144 -12.54 -17.58 -12.18
N LYS A 145 -13.36 -17.24 -13.19
CA LYS A 145 -13.57 -15.84 -13.61
C LYS A 145 -15.04 -15.46 -13.49
N VAL A 146 -15.39 -14.75 -12.42
CA VAL A 146 -16.72 -14.26 -12.10
C VAL A 146 -16.88 -12.79 -12.47
N PHE A 147 -17.91 -12.46 -13.24
CA PHE A 147 -18.17 -11.11 -13.73
C PHE A 147 -19.63 -10.69 -13.54
N GLY A 148 -19.90 -9.47 -13.09
CA GLY A 148 -21.25 -8.91 -13.21
C GLY A 148 -21.56 -8.66 -14.70
N LEU A 149 -20.73 -7.82 -15.32
CA LEU A 149 -20.72 -7.47 -16.74
C LEU A 149 -19.34 -7.72 -17.33
N LYS A 150 -19.26 -8.43 -18.46
CA LYS A 150 -18.00 -8.62 -19.18
C LYS A 150 -18.13 -8.25 -20.65
N ASN A 151 -17.35 -7.27 -21.09
CA ASN A 151 -17.32 -6.82 -22.49
C ASN A 151 -18.71 -6.41 -23.00
N VAL A 152 -19.48 -5.72 -22.17
CA VAL A 152 -20.82 -5.26 -22.53
C VAL A 152 -20.77 -3.75 -22.73
N GLY A 153 -21.04 -3.31 -23.95
CA GLY A 153 -21.34 -1.92 -24.25
C GLY A 153 -22.79 -1.63 -23.90
N LEU A 154 -23.04 -0.48 -23.28
CA LEU A 154 -24.38 -0.08 -22.85
C LEU A 154 -24.68 1.34 -23.35
N THR A 155 -25.84 1.52 -23.96
CA THR A 155 -26.41 2.83 -24.25
C THR A 155 -27.74 2.95 -23.52
N ALA A 156 -27.80 3.85 -22.53
CA ALA A 156 -28.91 4.01 -21.61
C ALA A 156 -29.48 5.43 -21.67
N GLY A 157 -30.81 5.56 -21.55
CA GLY A 157 -31.48 6.86 -21.45
C GLY A 157 -31.34 7.53 -20.08
N ASN A 158 -31.92 8.72 -19.93
CA ASN A 158 -31.96 9.51 -18.69
C ASN A 158 -32.60 8.74 -17.53
N GLY A 159 -32.10 8.89 -16.31
CA GLY A 159 -32.62 8.27 -15.09
C GLY A 159 -32.27 6.79 -14.91
N THR A 160 -31.39 6.23 -15.73
CA THR A 160 -31.05 4.79 -15.67
C THR A 160 -30.22 4.46 -14.44
N SER A 161 -30.49 3.31 -13.82
CA SER A 161 -29.64 2.70 -12.79
C SER A 161 -28.99 1.44 -13.35
N LEU A 162 -27.66 1.36 -13.28
CA LEU A 162 -26.89 0.16 -13.60
C LEU A 162 -26.26 -0.38 -12.32
N ASP A 163 -26.55 -1.63 -11.96
CA ASP A 163 -25.91 -2.33 -10.85
C ASP A 163 -25.28 -3.63 -11.34
N ALA A 164 -23.98 -3.79 -11.12
CA ALA A 164 -23.19 -4.92 -11.58
C ALA A 164 -22.36 -5.50 -10.44
N SER A 165 -22.78 -6.65 -9.91
CA SER A 165 -22.14 -7.28 -8.75
C SER A 165 -21.61 -8.67 -9.08
N ALA A 166 -20.39 -8.94 -8.65
CA ALA A 166 -19.73 -10.24 -8.74
C ALA A 166 -19.27 -10.67 -7.35
N THR A 167 -19.63 -11.88 -6.94
CA THR A 167 -19.22 -12.50 -5.69
C THR A 167 -18.64 -13.87 -5.96
N ALA A 168 -17.48 -14.17 -5.38
CA ALA A 168 -16.87 -15.50 -5.46
C ALA A 168 -16.44 -15.98 -4.08
N VAL A 169 -16.72 -17.23 -3.74
CA VAL A 169 -16.28 -17.87 -2.50
C VAL A 169 -15.59 -19.18 -2.84
N ASN A 170 -14.34 -19.33 -2.40
CA ASN A 170 -13.53 -20.53 -2.60
C ASN A 170 -13.19 -21.11 -1.22
N THR A 171 -13.43 -22.40 -1.01
CA THR A 171 -13.11 -23.09 0.24
C THR A 171 -12.49 -24.44 -0.06
N ALA A 172 -11.22 -24.62 0.27
CA ALA A 172 -10.48 -25.86 0.10
C ALA A 172 -10.01 -26.39 1.46
N ASN A 173 -10.40 -27.62 1.81
CA ASN A 173 -10.03 -28.27 3.06
C ASN A 173 -9.36 -29.62 2.77
N ALA A 174 -8.11 -29.82 3.18
CA ALA A 174 -7.37 -31.07 3.05
C ALA A 174 -6.93 -31.57 4.43
N THR A 175 -7.22 -32.85 4.75
CA THR A 175 -6.83 -33.48 6.03
C THR A 175 -6.21 -34.86 5.83
N SER A 176 -5.02 -35.10 6.38
CA SER A 176 -4.31 -36.40 6.42
C SER A 176 -3.86 -36.79 7.84
N VAL A 177 -3.84 -38.08 8.19
CA VAL A 177 -3.61 -38.56 9.59
C VAL A 177 -2.42 -39.53 9.76
N GLY A 178 -1.94 -40.22 8.72
CA GLY A 178 -1.17 -41.45 8.92
C GLY A 178 -0.15 -41.81 7.84
N LEU A 179 0.45 -40.81 7.20
CA LEU A 179 1.54 -40.99 6.24
C LEU A 179 2.88 -41.27 6.92
N SER A 180 3.86 -41.79 6.17
CA SER A 180 5.25 -41.77 6.63
C SER A 180 5.79 -40.33 6.57
N SER A 181 6.88 -40.02 7.29
CA SER A 181 7.46 -38.66 7.32
C SER A 181 7.98 -38.18 5.98
N ASP A 182 8.16 -39.08 5.02
CA ASP A 182 8.85 -38.84 3.74
C ASP A 182 7.85 -38.71 2.57
N ASP A 183 6.56 -38.88 2.81
CA ASP A 183 5.49 -38.78 1.80
C ASP A 183 4.82 -37.39 1.82
N ASP A 184 4.34 -36.93 0.66
CA ASP A 184 3.58 -35.68 0.50
C ASP A 184 2.35 -35.71 1.42
N GLY A 185 2.11 -34.66 2.22
CA GLY A 185 1.10 -34.66 3.29
C GLY A 185 -0.31 -34.19 2.89
N SER A 186 -0.66 -32.95 3.23
CA SER A 186 -1.96 -32.34 2.92
C SER A 186 -1.77 -31.04 2.14
N SER A 187 -2.47 -30.87 1.03
CA SER A 187 -2.43 -29.66 0.20
C SER A 187 -3.84 -29.09 -0.04
N ALA A 188 -4.03 -27.81 0.24
CA ALA A 188 -5.30 -27.11 0.02
C ALA A 188 -5.07 -25.81 -0.75
N THR A 189 -5.72 -25.64 -1.90
CA THR A 189 -5.65 -24.42 -2.73
C THR A 189 -7.04 -23.83 -2.95
N ALA A 190 -7.26 -22.60 -2.51
CA ALA A 190 -8.48 -21.83 -2.74
C ALA A 190 -8.22 -20.68 -3.72
N GLY A 191 -8.82 -20.76 -4.90
CA GLY A 191 -8.59 -19.86 -6.03
C GLY A 191 -7.42 -20.32 -6.91
N ASN A 192 -6.88 -19.38 -7.70
CA ASN A 192 -5.64 -19.53 -8.47
C ASN A 192 -5.16 -18.17 -9.01
N ASP A 193 -3.98 -18.15 -9.63
CA ASP A 193 -3.37 -16.97 -10.30
C ASP A 193 -4.16 -16.44 -11.51
N GLY A 194 -5.20 -17.15 -11.91
CA GLY A 194 -6.13 -16.78 -12.96
C GLY A 194 -7.45 -16.22 -12.45
N ALA A 195 -7.71 -16.29 -11.14
CA ALA A 195 -9.01 -16.00 -10.56
C ALA A 195 -9.33 -14.50 -10.65
N LYS A 196 -10.55 -14.19 -11.11
CA LYS A 196 -11.01 -12.80 -11.29
C LYS A 196 -12.43 -12.65 -10.76
N VAL A 197 -12.67 -11.64 -9.95
CA VAL A 197 -14.00 -11.30 -9.44
C VAL A 197 -14.25 -9.82 -9.71
N VAL A 198 -15.02 -9.50 -10.76
CA VAL A 198 -15.15 -8.12 -11.22
C VAL A 198 -16.59 -7.73 -11.49
N GLY A 199 -17.07 -6.64 -10.89
CA GLY A 199 -18.40 -6.09 -11.18
C GLY A 199 -18.56 -5.78 -12.67
N ILE A 200 -17.71 -4.90 -13.23
CA ILE A 200 -17.66 -4.55 -14.66
C ILE A 200 -16.25 -4.77 -15.20
N TYR A 201 -16.11 -5.65 -16.19
CA TYR A 201 -14.83 -5.96 -16.82
C TYR A 201 -14.82 -5.64 -18.31
N ALA A 202 -13.87 -4.80 -18.73
CA ALA A 202 -13.49 -4.64 -20.13
C ALA A 202 -12.19 -5.41 -20.38
N SER A 203 -12.17 -6.34 -21.33
CA SER A 203 -10.92 -6.96 -21.76
C SER A 203 -10.05 -5.90 -22.44
N GLY A 204 -8.76 -5.89 -22.12
CA GLY A 204 -7.77 -5.09 -22.82
C GLY A 204 -7.75 -5.39 -24.31
N ALA A 205 -7.06 -4.54 -25.06
CA ALA A 205 -6.99 -4.70 -26.50
C ALA A 205 -6.36 -6.03 -26.90
N LYS A 206 -6.91 -6.61 -27.97
CA LYS A 206 -6.23 -7.66 -28.72
C LYS A 206 -5.46 -7.00 -29.85
N VAL A 207 -4.14 -6.97 -29.72
CA VAL A 207 -3.24 -6.63 -30.82
C VAL A 207 -3.21 -7.84 -31.74
N VAL A 208 -3.68 -7.68 -32.97
CA VAL A 208 -3.65 -8.73 -33.99
C VAL A 208 -2.61 -8.32 -35.02
N VAL A 209 -1.50 -9.06 -35.08
CA VAL A 209 -0.59 -8.98 -36.22
C VAL A 209 -1.33 -9.68 -37.38
N PRO A 210 -1.59 -9.01 -38.50
CA PRO A 210 -2.17 -9.67 -39.67
C PRO A 210 -1.24 -10.82 -40.09
N SER A 211 -1.78 -12.03 -40.26
CA SER A 211 -1.02 -13.12 -40.88
C SER A 211 -1.11 -12.95 -42.40
N ASP A 212 0.00 -12.59 -43.04
CA ASP A 212 0.03 -12.24 -44.46
C ASP A 212 0.04 -13.45 -45.41
N THR A 213 -0.65 -14.55 -45.06
CA THR A 213 -0.65 -15.79 -45.86
C THR A 213 -2.03 -16.25 -46.27
N ASP A 214 -2.78 -15.42 -46.99
CA ASP A 214 -3.77 -15.98 -47.91
C ASP A 214 -3.88 -15.21 -49.22
N THR A 215 -2.93 -15.50 -50.11
CA THR A 215 -3.10 -15.35 -51.56
C THR A 215 -3.30 -16.71 -52.24
N SER A 216 -3.73 -17.76 -51.53
CA SER A 216 -4.09 -19.03 -52.17
C SER A 216 -5.55 -18.96 -52.67
N PRO A 217 -5.82 -18.94 -53.99
CA PRO A 217 -7.18 -18.79 -54.52
C PRO A 217 -8.02 -20.08 -54.49
N GLU A 218 -7.56 -21.15 -53.84
CA GLU A 218 -8.17 -22.49 -53.99
C GLU A 218 -8.41 -23.17 -52.65
N ALA A 219 -9.52 -22.83 -51.99
CA ALA A 219 -10.28 -23.73 -51.12
C ALA A 219 -11.62 -23.08 -50.70
N GLU A 220 -12.52 -22.90 -51.67
CA GLU A 220 -13.94 -22.89 -51.34
C GLU A 220 -14.38 -24.31 -50.94
N ALA A 221 -15.31 -24.36 -49.98
CA ALA A 221 -16.14 -25.49 -49.55
C ALA A 221 -15.75 -26.17 -48.23
N SER A 222 -16.77 -26.24 -47.36
CA SER A 222 -16.90 -27.06 -46.15
C SER A 222 -16.55 -26.43 -44.80
N SER A 223 -17.40 -25.52 -44.32
CA SER A 223 -18.32 -25.90 -43.23
C SER A 223 -19.36 -24.80 -43.00
N SER A 224 -20.57 -25.11 -43.44
CA SER A 224 -21.80 -24.42 -43.06
C SER A 224 -22.10 -24.72 -41.58
N ASP A 225 -21.65 -23.86 -40.66
CA ASP A 225 -22.35 -23.64 -39.39
C ASP A 225 -23.06 -22.29 -39.49
N GLY A 226 -24.38 -22.36 -39.61
CA GLY A 226 -25.21 -21.30 -40.14
C GLY A 226 -25.39 -20.10 -39.21
N GLY A 227 -25.46 -18.92 -39.82
CA GLY A 227 -26.44 -17.91 -39.39
C GLY A 227 -25.97 -16.81 -38.45
N TYR A 228 -24.80 -16.22 -38.66
CA TYR A 228 -24.58 -14.81 -38.28
C TYR A 228 -23.79 -14.14 -39.41
N GLY A 229 -24.48 -13.40 -40.28
CA GLY A 229 -23.87 -12.71 -41.42
C GLY A 229 -22.82 -11.70 -40.94
N ASP A 230 -21.56 -12.05 -41.15
CA ASP A 230 -20.35 -11.25 -40.88
C ASP A 230 -20.12 -10.27 -42.05
N GLY A 231 -21.06 -9.34 -42.24
CA GLY A 231 -20.97 -8.30 -43.26
C GLY A 231 -20.12 -7.12 -42.77
N GLY A 232 -18.80 -7.21 -42.92
CA GLY A 232 -17.89 -6.09 -43.22
C GLY A 232 -17.76 -4.92 -42.24
N ASP A 233 -18.32 -5.00 -41.03
CA ASP A 233 -18.21 -3.92 -40.04
C ASP A 233 -17.06 -4.26 -39.08
N ASP A 234 -15.85 -3.78 -39.42
CA ASP A 234 -14.72 -3.70 -38.50
C ASP A 234 -15.16 -2.89 -37.27
N GLY A 235 -15.75 -3.60 -36.31
CA GLY A 235 -16.34 -2.99 -35.12
C GLY A 235 -15.35 -1.98 -34.54
N PRO A 236 -15.83 -0.79 -34.15
CA PRO A 236 -14.99 0.37 -33.92
C PRO A 236 -13.85 -0.01 -32.98
N SER A 237 -12.63 0.24 -33.42
CA SER A 237 -11.36 -0.08 -32.78
C SER A 237 -11.10 0.68 -31.46
N GLY A 238 -12.17 1.16 -30.81
CA GLY A 238 -12.16 2.00 -29.62
C GLY A 238 -12.44 1.27 -28.31
N PRO A 239 -12.34 1.98 -27.18
CA PRO A 239 -12.64 1.44 -25.85
C PRO A 239 -14.10 0.97 -25.75
N LEU A 240 -14.35 0.03 -24.82
CA LEU A 240 -15.71 -0.40 -24.48
C LEU A 240 -16.53 0.79 -23.98
N LYS A 241 -17.64 1.13 -24.65
CA LYS A 241 -18.45 2.30 -24.31
C LYS A 241 -19.65 1.95 -23.44
N ILE A 242 -19.77 2.63 -22.30
CA ILE A 242 -20.96 2.67 -21.46
C ILE A 242 -21.42 4.13 -21.42
N SER A 243 -22.57 4.44 -21.99
CA SER A 243 -23.09 5.80 -22.12
C SER A 243 -24.49 5.91 -21.53
N PHE A 244 -24.68 6.89 -20.67
CA PHE A 244 -25.97 7.26 -20.09
C PHE A 244 -26.44 8.60 -20.64
N GLY A 245 -27.76 8.84 -20.59
CA GLY A 245 -28.35 10.14 -20.86
C GLY A 245 -28.00 11.20 -19.79
N ASN A 246 -28.88 12.18 -19.59
CA ASN A 246 -28.64 13.32 -18.72
C ASN A 246 -28.51 12.98 -17.24
N SER A 247 -29.02 11.84 -16.77
CA SER A 247 -28.85 11.41 -15.38
C SER A 247 -28.73 9.90 -15.32
N ALA A 248 -27.87 9.37 -14.44
CA ALA A 248 -27.82 7.94 -14.13
C ALA A 248 -27.05 7.65 -12.84
N ALA A 249 -27.22 6.44 -12.34
CA ALA A 249 -26.40 5.85 -11.28
C ALA A 249 -25.75 4.55 -11.81
N LEU A 250 -24.47 4.35 -11.48
CA LEU A 250 -23.71 3.15 -11.77
C LEU A 250 -23.12 2.63 -10.45
N SER A 251 -23.42 1.39 -10.11
CA SER A 251 -22.77 0.63 -9.03
C SER A 251 -22.09 -0.61 -9.58
N ALA A 252 -20.86 -0.87 -9.13
CA ALA A 252 -20.07 -2.00 -9.56
C ALA A 252 -19.27 -2.60 -8.41
N PHE A 253 -19.56 -3.85 -8.05
CA PHE A 253 -18.99 -4.50 -6.87
C PHE A 253 -18.32 -5.82 -7.24
N GLY A 254 -17.10 -6.05 -6.77
CA GLY A 254 -16.41 -7.33 -6.84
C GLY A 254 -16.00 -7.77 -5.44
N THR A 255 -16.52 -8.90 -4.97
CA THR A 255 -16.25 -9.43 -3.61
C THR A 255 -15.73 -10.87 -3.69
N GLY A 256 -14.49 -11.11 -3.25
CA GLY A 256 -13.86 -12.44 -3.30
C GLY A 256 -13.50 -12.96 -1.91
N GLY A 257 -13.92 -14.17 -1.56
CA GLY A 257 -13.44 -14.91 -0.39
C GLY A 257 -12.65 -16.14 -0.80
N PHE A 258 -11.44 -16.31 -0.25
CA PHE A 258 -10.52 -17.40 -0.58
C PHE A 258 -10.01 -18.04 0.72
N ASN A 259 -10.50 -19.24 1.05
CA ASN A 259 -10.18 -19.93 2.29
C ASN A 259 -9.55 -21.30 2.01
N ALA A 260 -8.29 -21.49 2.38
CA ALA A 260 -7.58 -22.76 2.28
C ALA A 260 -7.16 -23.26 3.66
N THR A 261 -7.46 -24.53 3.96
CA THR A 261 -7.05 -25.20 5.20
C THR A 261 -6.41 -26.55 4.88
N ALA A 262 -5.15 -26.74 5.25
CA ALA A 262 -4.43 -28.01 5.17
C ALA A 262 -4.04 -28.47 6.57
N THR A 263 -4.42 -29.69 6.95
CA THR A 263 -4.08 -30.28 8.25
C THR A 263 -3.49 -31.66 8.06
N SER A 264 -2.26 -31.86 8.49
CA SER A 264 -1.58 -33.15 8.47
C SER A 264 -1.23 -33.60 9.88
N VAL A 265 -1.16 -34.90 10.14
CA VAL A 265 -0.48 -35.42 11.35
C VAL A 265 0.97 -35.74 11.02
N THR A 266 1.22 -36.39 9.89
CA THR A 266 2.55 -36.74 9.38
C THR A 266 2.66 -36.36 7.90
N GLY A 267 3.77 -35.75 7.50
CA GLY A 267 3.99 -35.15 6.18
C GLY A 267 3.76 -33.63 6.16
N SER A 268 3.95 -33.01 4.99
CA SER A 268 3.78 -31.56 4.78
C SER A 268 2.33 -31.09 4.94
N ALA A 269 2.12 -29.82 5.23
CA ALA A 269 0.81 -29.17 5.16
C ALA A 269 0.93 -27.85 4.39
N ASP A 270 0.32 -27.76 3.21
CA ASP A 270 0.43 -26.61 2.32
C ASP A 270 -0.95 -26.01 2.04
N ALA A 271 -1.17 -24.76 2.45
CA ALA A 271 -2.43 -24.03 2.25
C ALA A 271 -2.19 -22.76 1.43
N GLU A 272 -2.88 -22.60 0.31
CA GLU A 272 -2.74 -21.46 -0.59
C GLU A 272 -4.09 -20.78 -0.89
N SER A 273 -4.16 -19.47 -0.71
CA SER A 273 -5.31 -18.65 -1.09
C SER A 273 -4.90 -17.59 -2.11
N LEU A 274 -5.37 -17.73 -3.35
CA LEU A 274 -4.84 -17.03 -4.51
C LEU A 274 -5.95 -16.29 -5.28
N ALA A 275 -5.68 -15.03 -5.64
CA ALA A 275 -6.52 -14.29 -6.58
C ALA A 275 -5.72 -13.29 -7.41
N LYS A 276 -5.99 -13.23 -8.72
CA LYS A 276 -5.31 -12.28 -9.60
C LYS A 276 -5.91 -10.88 -9.54
N LEU A 277 -7.25 -10.79 -9.53
CA LEU A 277 -7.96 -9.52 -9.64
C LEU A 277 -9.32 -9.57 -8.95
N VAL A 278 -9.54 -8.68 -8.00
CA VAL A 278 -10.85 -8.41 -7.43
C VAL A 278 -11.16 -6.92 -7.56
N ALA A 279 -12.22 -6.56 -8.28
CA ALA A 279 -12.47 -5.15 -8.54
C ALA A 279 -13.94 -4.78 -8.76
N GLY A 280 -14.28 -3.52 -8.48
CA GLY A 280 -15.57 -2.97 -8.89
C GLY A 280 -15.64 -2.85 -10.42
N ILE A 281 -14.78 -2.00 -10.98
CA ILE A 281 -14.61 -1.81 -12.43
C ILE A 281 -13.16 -2.08 -12.79
N ALA A 282 -12.91 -2.94 -13.78
CA ALA A 282 -11.55 -3.21 -14.24
C ALA A 282 -11.39 -3.28 -15.76
N VAL A 283 -10.25 -2.80 -16.23
CA VAL A 283 -9.74 -3.04 -17.58
C VAL A 283 -8.62 -4.07 -17.52
N GLY A 284 -8.73 -5.11 -18.35
CA GLY A 284 -7.76 -6.20 -18.43
C GLY A 284 -6.43 -5.81 -19.05
N PRO A 285 -5.40 -6.64 -18.86
CA PRO A 285 -4.11 -6.39 -19.49
C PRO A 285 -4.25 -6.49 -21.01
N ASN A 286 -3.51 -5.65 -21.72
CA ASN A 286 -3.41 -5.76 -23.16
C ASN A 286 -2.71 -7.07 -23.54
N LYS A 287 -3.21 -7.75 -24.58
CA LYS A 287 -2.59 -8.97 -25.08
C LYS A 287 -1.81 -8.64 -26.35
N ILE A 288 -0.49 -8.59 -26.23
CA ILE A 288 0.41 -8.60 -27.37
C ILE A 288 0.56 -10.05 -27.80
N VAL A 289 0.05 -10.39 -28.99
CA VAL A 289 0.33 -11.68 -29.63
C VAL A 289 1.49 -11.42 -30.59
N THR A 290 2.72 -11.66 -30.15
CA THR A 290 3.88 -11.60 -31.04
C THR A 290 3.86 -12.85 -31.93
N GLY A 291 3.29 -12.73 -33.13
CA GLY A 291 3.66 -13.65 -34.21
C GLY A 291 5.09 -13.37 -34.65
N GLU A 292 5.85 -14.39 -35.06
CA GLU A 292 7.26 -14.28 -35.49
C GLU A 292 7.48 -13.50 -36.81
N VAL A 293 6.60 -12.57 -37.18
CA VAL A 293 6.62 -11.93 -38.51
C VAL A 293 6.77 -10.41 -38.38
N SER A 294 7.63 -9.85 -39.24
CA SER A 294 8.15 -8.47 -39.23
C SER A 294 7.16 -7.37 -39.65
N ASP A 295 5.85 -7.57 -39.46
CA ASP A 295 4.81 -6.66 -39.95
C ASP A 295 4.40 -5.59 -38.92
N PRO A 296 3.85 -4.44 -39.39
CA PRO A 296 3.42 -3.36 -38.51
C PRO A 296 2.30 -3.84 -37.58
N VAL A 297 2.58 -3.75 -36.28
CA VAL A 297 1.66 -4.08 -35.19
C VAL A 297 0.43 -3.16 -35.28
N VAL A 298 -0.73 -3.70 -35.68
CA VAL A 298 -1.99 -2.96 -35.63
C VAL A 298 -2.48 -2.95 -34.19
N GLU A 299 -2.18 -1.87 -33.48
CA GLU A 299 -2.69 -1.61 -32.15
C GLU A 299 -4.19 -1.35 -32.21
N ARG A 300 -4.98 -2.29 -31.68
CA ARG A 300 -6.36 -1.99 -31.31
C ARG A 300 -6.31 -1.27 -29.97
N THR A 301 -7.13 -0.23 -29.77
CA THR A 301 -7.16 0.44 -28.48
C THR A 301 -7.99 -0.37 -27.49
N GLY A 302 -7.35 -0.78 -26.38
CA GLY A 302 -8.03 -1.34 -25.21
C GLY A 302 -8.62 -0.21 -24.38
N GLY A 303 -9.43 -0.52 -23.38
CA GLY A 303 -9.93 0.47 -22.42
C GLY A 303 -11.44 0.44 -22.22
N ILE A 304 -11.89 1.23 -21.26
CA ILE A 304 -13.31 1.47 -20.98
C ILE A 304 -13.58 2.98 -21.05
N ALA A 305 -14.70 3.37 -21.65
CA ALA A 305 -15.16 4.75 -21.70
C ALA A 305 -16.58 4.80 -21.12
N ILE A 306 -16.68 5.33 -19.90
CA ILE A 306 -17.96 5.54 -19.22
C ILE A 306 -18.33 7.02 -19.34
N SER A 307 -19.55 7.31 -19.79
CA SER A 307 -20.00 8.68 -20.04
C SER A 307 -21.42 8.94 -19.53
N PHE A 308 -21.64 10.10 -18.93
CA PHE A 308 -22.93 10.61 -18.48
C PHE A 308 -23.19 11.97 -19.13
N GLY A 309 -24.41 12.19 -19.65
CA GLY A 309 -24.76 13.42 -20.37
C GLY A 309 -24.70 14.68 -19.53
N GLU A 310 -25.30 14.69 -18.34
CA GLU A 310 -25.20 15.80 -17.39
C GLU A 310 -24.77 15.30 -16.00
N ASN A 311 -25.64 14.61 -15.28
CA ASN A 311 -25.41 14.20 -13.91
C ASN A 311 -25.11 12.70 -13.82
N GLY A 312 -24.19 12.30 -12.94
CA GLY A 312 -23.83 10.89 -12.78
C GLY A 312 -23.40 10.58 -11.36
N SER A 313 -23.78 9.39 -10.88
CA SER A 313 -23.22 8.80 -9.66
C SER A 313 -22.51 7.50 -10.02
N VAL A 314 -21.29 7.30 -9.54
CA VAL A 314 -20.50 6.09 -9.73
C VAL A 314 -20.01 5.60 -8.38
N ALA A 315 -20.42 4.40 -8.00
CA ALA A 315 -19.91 3.66 -6.86
C ALA A 315 -19.21 2.39 -7.36
N ALA A 316 -17.93 2.22 -7.04
CA ALA A 316 -17.19 1.03 -7.44
C ALA A 316 -16.33 0.50 -6.31
N GLN A 317 -16.45 -0.78 -5.96
CA GLN A 317 -15.65 -1.36 -4.88
C GLN A 317 -15.15 -2.76 -5.21
N GLY A 318 -13.86 -2.98 -4.94
CA GLY A 318 -13.24 -4.29 -4.88
C GLY A 318 -12.96 -4.66 -3.43
N GLU A 319 -13.38 -5.85 -3.01
CA GLU A 319 -13.19 -6.37 -1.66
C GLU A 319 -12.72 -7.83 -1.72
N ALA A 320 -11.58 -8.13 -1.12
CA ALA A 320 -11.02 -9.47 -1.15
C ALA A 320 -10.53 -9.92 0.23
N ASP A 321 -10.99 -11.10 0.66
CA ASP A 321 -10.59 -11.75 1.89
C ASP A 321 -9.88 -13.07 1.56
N GLY A 322 -8.62 -13.18 1.95
CA GLY A 322 -7.81 -14.39 1.80
C GLY A 322 -7.40 -14.97 3.15
N ASN A 323 -7.61 -16.27 3.35
CA ASN A 323 -7.21 -16.99 4.55
C ASN A 323 -6.54 -18.31 4.16
N ALA A 324 -5.33 -18.56 4.67
CA ALA A 324 -4.61 -19.81 4.50
C ALA A 324 -4.18 -20.33 5.87
N THR A 325 -4.56 -21.56 6.21
CA THR A 325 -4.17 -22.21 7.46
C THR A 325 -3.55 -23.58 7.18
N ALA A 326 -2.28 -23.75 7.53
CA ALA A 326 -1.54 -25.00 7.44
C ALA A 326 -1.11 -25.47 8.83
N SER A 327 -1.40 -26.72 9.17
CA SER A 327 -1.01 -27.30 10.46
C SER A 327 -0.49 -28.73 10.27
N THR A 328 0.63 -29.06 10.92
CA THR A 328 1.16 -30.44 10.96
C THR A 328 1.70 -30.84 12.34
N THR A 329 1.68 -32.14 12.66
CA THR A 329 2.37 -32.65 13.87
C THR A 329 3.81 -33.06 13.56
N THR A 330 4.07 -33.60 12.36
CA THR A 330 5.40 -34.00 11.91
C THR A 330 5.53 -33.72 10.42
N GLY A 331 6.29 -32.69 10.04
CA GLY A 331 6.44 -32.22 8.66
C GLY A 331 6.59 -30.70 8.58
N PRO A 332 6.89 -30.14 7.39
CA PRO A 332 6.82 -28.70 7.17
C PRO A 332 5.35 -28.23 7.08
N ALA A 333 5.12 -26.95 7.37
CA ALA A 333 3.83 -26.31 7.16
C ALA A 333 4.02 -24.98 6.43
N SER A 334 3.29 -24.77 5.34
CA SER A 334 3.31 -23.56 4.51
C SER A 334 1.91 -23.00 4.34
N ALA A 335 1.70 -21.73 4.69
CA ALA A 335 0.45 -21.01 4.47
C ALA A 335 0.72 -19.73 3.67
N THR A 336 0.11 -19.62 2.50
CA THR A 336 0.32 -18.49 1.59
C THR A 336 -1.01 -17.84 1.20
N VAL A 337 -1.11 -16.53 1.35
CA VAL A 337 -2.17 -15.71 0.74
C VAL A 337 -1.54 -14.73 -0.23
N ALA A 338 -1.95 -14.78 -1.50
CA ALA A 338 -1.47 -13.86 -2.54
C ALA A 338 -2.63 -13.29 -3.34
N LEU A 339 -2.92 -12.01 -3.13
CA LEU A 339 -3.94 -11.26 -3.88
C LEU A 339 -3.23 -10.19 -4.73
N THR A 340 -3.10 -10.43 -6.04
CA THR A 340 -2.25 -9.58 -6.89
C THR A 340 -2.81 -8.17 -7.10
N THR A 341 -4.12 -8.03 -7.25
CA THR A 341 -4.76 -6.73 -7.50
C THR A 341 -6.15 -6.65 -6.91
N ILE A 342 -6.37 -5.61 -6.12
CA ILE A 342 -7.68 -5.23 -5.57
C ILE A 342 -7.95 -3.79 -6.00
N GLY A 343 -9.07 -3.55 -6.68
CA GLY A 343 -9.34 -2.27 -7.34
C GLY A 343 -10.75 -1.73 -7.15
N GLY A 344 -10.91 -0.42 -6.90
CA GLY A 344 -12.22 0.22 -7.06
C GLY A 344 -12.56 0.38 -8.54
N ILE A 345 -11.85 1.30 -9.21
CA ILE A 345 -11.87 1.52 -10.66
C ILE A 345 -10.44 1.43 -11.18
N VAL A 346 -10.07 0.34 -11.85
CA VAL A 346 -8.66 0.06 -12.17
C VAL A 346 -8.43 -0.33 -13.63
N ASP A 347 -7.40 0.25 -14.24
CA ASP A 347 -6.76 -0.25 -15.44
C ASP A 347 -5.48 -0.96 -15.03
N VAL A 348 -5.43 -2.28 -15.16
CA VAL A 348 -4.28 -3.05 -14.67
C VAL A 348 -2.99 -2.75 -15.44
N ASN A 349 -3.07 -2.10 -16.60
CA ASN A 349 -1.89 -1.67 -17.36
C ASN A 349 -1.20 -0.44 -16.75
N LYS A 350 -1.86 0.26 -15.81
CA LYS A 350 -1.33 1.44 -15.12
C LYS A 350 -0.71 1.14 -13.76
N LEU A 351 -0.91 -0.06 -13.24
CA LEU A 351 -0.41 -0.42 -11.92
C LEU A 351 1.12 -0.51 -11.91
N PRO A 352 1.77 -0.30 -10.75
CA PRO A 352 3.21 -0.48 -10.64
C PRO A 352 3.65 -1.88 -11.06
N GLY A 353 4.74 -1.94 -11.84
CA GLY A 353 5.25 -3.21 -12.38
C GLY A 353 4.51 -3.72 -13.62
N ALA A 354 3.42 -3.09 -14.05
CA ALA A 354 2.82 -3.39 -15.35
C ALA A 354 3.77 -2.94 -16.48
N SER A 355 3.95 -3.80 -17.48
CA SER A 355 4.60 -3.39 -18.73
C SER A 355 3.70 -2.36 -19.42
N GLN A 356 4.09 -1.09 -19.44
CA GLN A 356 3.40 -0.06 -20.22
C GLN A 356 3.89 -0.13 -21.66
N PRO A 357 3.09 -0.61 -22.61
CA PRO A 357 3.44 -0.44 -24.01
C PRO A 357 2.96 0.98 -24.40
N ASP A 358 3.72 1.69 -25.24
CA ASP A 358 3.34 3.05 -25.67
C ASP A 358 2.05 2.99 -26.53
N GLY A 359 1.16 3.99 -26.44
CA GLY A 359 0.12 4.21 -27.46
C GLY A 359 -1.32 3.71 -27.23
N PHE A 360 -1.68 3.16 -26.07
CA PHE A 360 -3.03 2.58 -25.87
C PHE A 360 -4.14 3.64 -25.67
N GLY A 361 -5.35 3.29 -26.12
CA GLY A 361 -6.53 4.12 -25.85
C GLY A 361 -6.82 4.17 -24.36
N GLY A 362 -7.08 5.38 -23.87
CA GLY A 362 -7.19 5.61 -22.44
C GLY A 362 -8.51 5.15 -21.85
N SER A 363 -8.44 4.55 -20.66
CA SER A 363 -9.59 4.29 -19.80
C SER A 363 -10.10 5.62 -19.23
N SER A 364 -11.38 5.94 -19.46
CA SER A 364 -11.95 7.23 -19.09
C SER A 364 -13.35 7.14 -18.48
N LEU A 365 -13.61 8.05 -17.54
CA LEU A 365 -14.91 8.30 -16.93
C LEU A 365 -15.23 9.79 -17.06
N THR A 366 -16.32 10.13 -17.75
CA THR A 366 -16.73 11.51 -18.02
C THR A 366 -18.18 11.76 -17.57
N ILE A 367 -18.41 12.80 -16.79
CA ILE A 367 -19.72 13.28 -16.37
C ILE A 367 -19.90 14.72 -16.87
N GLY A 368 -20.93 14.99 -17.66
CA GLY A 368 -21.05 16.27 -18.38
C GLY A 368 -21.25 17.52 -17.50
N LYS A 369 -21.81 17.36 -16.30
CA LYS A 369 -22.13 18.45 -15.36
C LYS A 369 -21.80 18.06 -13.91
N ASP A 370 -22.74 17.46 -13.16
CA ASP A 370 -22.57 17.21 -11.73
C ASP A 370 -22.29 15.73 -11.44
N GLY A 371 -21.16 15.44 -10.80
CA GLY A 371 -20.66 14.08 -10.60
C GLY A 371 -20.48 13.71 -9.13
N ASP A 372 -20.89 12.50 -8.78
CA ASP A 372 -20.62 11.85 -7.50
C ASP A 372 -19.79 10.58 -7.75
N ILE A 373 -18.53 10.57 -7.33
CA ILE A 373 -17.62 9.44 -7.53
C ILE A 373 -17.17 8.89 -6.17
N GLN A 374 -17.42 7.60 -5.95
CA GLN A 374 -16.92 6.83 -4.83
C GLN A 374 -16.28 5.54 -5.34
N ALA A 375 -14.97 5.40 -5.15
CA ALA A 375 -14.25 4.18 -5.47
C ALA A 375 -13.47 3.67 -4.26
N ALA A 376 -13.52 2.37 -3.98
CA ALA A 376 -12.83 1.76 -2.85
C ALA A 376 -12.18 0.42 -3.21
N ALA A 377 -11.03 0.13 -2.61
CA ALA A 377 -10.39 -1.18 -2.65
C ALA A 377 -10.05 -1.64 -1.23
N VAL A 378 -10.47 -2.83 -0.83
CA VAL A 378 -10.23 -3.38 0.51
C VAL A 378 -9.70 -4.81 0.41
N GLY A 379 -8.53 -5.07 0.99
CA GLY A 379 -7.93 -6.40 1.07
C GLY A 379 -7.67 -6.83 2.50
N THR A 380 -8.10 -8.04 2.86
CA THR A 380 -7.78 -8.68 4.13
C THR A 380 -7.07 -10.00 3.86
N SER A 381 -5.93 -10.25 4.49
CA SER A 381 -5.19 -11.50 4.31
C SER A 381 -4.69 -12.07 5.63
N VAL A 382 -4.90 -13.36 5.87
CA VAL A 382 -4.43 -14.07 7.06
C VAL A 382 -3.74 -15.37 6.64
N ALA A 383 -2.47 -15.54 6.97
CA ALA A 383 -1.74 -16.80 6.80
C ALA A 383 -1.29 -17.34 8.16
N ARG A 384 -1.54 -18.62 8.42
CA ARG A 384 -1.16 -19.31 9.65
C ARG A 384 -0.52 -20.65 9.34
N ALA A 385 0.75 -20.82 9.67
CA ALA A 385 1.47 -22.07 9.54
C ALA A 385 1.93 -22.55 10.92
N THR A 386 1.65 -23.81 11.25
CA THR A 386 2.02 -24.39 12.54
C THR A 386 2.56 -25.80 12.35
N SER A 387 3.75 -26.09 12.86
CA SER A 387 4.30 -27.45 12.92
C SER A 387 4.66 -27.81 14.35
N VAL A 388 4.27 -29.01 14.80
CA VAL A 388 4.80 -29.53 16.07
C VAL A 388 6.26 -29.93 15.89
N THR A 389 6.59 -30.69 14.84
CA THR A 389 7.95 -31.20 14.54
C THR A 389 8.24 -30.99 13.05
N ALA A 390 9.02 -29.98 12.68
CA ALA A 390 9.42 -29.75 11.28
C ALA A 390 10.75 -30.47 10.96
N PRO A 391 10.94 -31.12 9.80
CA PRO A 391 12.22 -31.75 9.45
C PRO A 391 13.39 -30.76 9.48
N ALA A 392 14.60 -31.25 9.74
CA ALA A 392 15.79 -30.40 9.76
C ALA A 392 16.02 -29.72 8.39
N GLY A 393 16.05 -28.40 8.37
CA GLY A 393 16.25 -27.59 7.15
C GLY A 393 14.99 -27.33 6.34
N GLU A 394 13.81 -27.68 6.85
CA GLU A 394 12.51 -27.40 6.25
C GLU A 394 11.73 -26.40 7.13
N ASP A 395 11.44 -25.22 6.61
CA ASP A 395 10.88 -24.12 7.39
C ASP A 395 9.36 -24.22 7.59
N VAL A 396 8.86 -23.54 8.63
CA VAL A 396 7.42 -23.30 8.81
C VAL A 396 7.11 -21.91 8.28
N ILE A 397 6.41 -21.81 7.15
CA ILE A 397 6.31 -20.54 6.40
C ILE A 397 4.88 -20.00 6.43
N ALA A 398 4.71 -18.75 6.79
CA ALA A 398 3.44 -18.03 6.64
C ALA A 398 3.66 -16.74 5.85
N THR A 399 3.00 -16.58 4.70
CA THR A 399 3.15 -15.40 3.83
C THR A 399 1.80 -14.79 3.47
N THR A 400 1.70 -13.46 3.58
CA THR A 400 0.57 -12.68 3.07
C THR A 400 1.08 -11.54 2.17
N ASN A 401 0.45 -11.36 1.01
CA ASN A 401 0.78 -10.29 0.07
C ASN A 401 -0.48 -9.80 -0.67
N ASN A 402 -0.73 -8.49 -0.59
CA ASN A 402 -1.74 -7.79 -1.39
C ASN A 402 -1.05 -6.80 -2.32
N THR A 403 -0.48 -7.32 -3.41
CA THR A 403 0.55 -6.62 -4.20
C THR A 403 0.13 -5.23 -4.65
N ASN A 404 -1.12 -5.09 -5.11
CA ASN A 404 -1.69 -3.80 -5.49
C ASN A 404 -3.10 -3.63 -4.91
N VAL A 405 -3.31 -2.60 -4.08
CA VAL A 405 -4.63 -2.21 -3.58
C VAL A 405 -4.89 -0.76 -3.95
N VAL A 406 -5.77 -0.51 -4.93
CA VAL A 406 -5.91 0.82 -5.53
C VAL A 406 -7.36 1.26 -5.66
N GLY A 407 -7.70 2.43 -5.11
CA GLY A 407 -9.04 3.00 -5.24
C GLY A 407 -9.39 3.33 -6.69
N VAL A 408 -8.61 4.22 -7.32
CA VAL A 408 -8.78 4.62 -8.73
C VAL A 408 -7.44 4.62 -9.47
N SER A 409 -7.38 3.94 -10.60
CA SER A 409 -6.28 4.04 -11.57
C SER A 409 -6.80 3.91 -13.00
N ILE A 410 -7.10 5.04 -13.65
CA ILE A 410 -7.55 5.15 -15.05
C ILE A 410 -6.92 6.40 -15.68
N ASP A 411 -6.91 6.56 -17.00
CA ASP A 411 -6.27 7.73 -17.62
C ASP A 411 -6.92 9.04 -17.24
N LYS A 412 -8.26 9.07 -17.30
CA LYS A 412 -9.00 10.32 -17.19
C LYS A 412 -10.30 10.18 -16.42
N LEU A 413 -10.45 11.01 -15.39
CA LEU A 413 -11.70 11.25 -14.69
C LEU A 413 -12.11 12.72 -14.91
N ALA A 414 -13.21 12.97 -15.60
CA ALA A 414 -13.66 14.33 -15.91
C ALA A 414 -15.09 14.59 -15.46
N ILE A 415 -15.31 15.69 -14.73
CA ILE A 415 -16.63 16.18 -14.29
C ILE A 415 -16.78 17.61 -14.81
N GLY A 416 -17.79 17.89 -15.63
CA GLY A 416 -17.88 19.14 -16.39
C GLY A 416 -18.20 20.38 -15.56
N ALA A 417 -18.93 20.24 -14.45
CA ALA A 417 -19.25 21.34 -13.54
C ALA A 417 -18.83 21.00 -12.11
N ASN A 418 -19.67 20.33 -11.31
CA ASN A 418 -19.42 20.16 -9.88
C ASN A 418 -19.20 18.69 -9.49
N ALA A 419 -18.14 18.41 -8.73
CA ALA A 419 -18.00 17.15 -8.03
C ALA A 419 -18.69 17.25 -6.66
N THR A 420 -19.86 16.66 -6.49
CA THR A 420 -20.58 16.63 -5.20
C THR A 420 -19.88 15.72 -4.20
N ARG A 421 -19.17 14.70 -4.70
CA ARG A 421 -18.21 13.88 -3.97
C ARG A 421 -17.17 13.36 -4.94
N LEU A 422 -15.91 13.35 -4.50
CA LEU A 422 -14.79 12.75 -5.21
C LEU A 422 -13.96 11.98 -4.18
N TYR A 423 -14.20 10.67 -4.09
CA TYR A 423 -13.58 9.79 -3.11
C TYR A 423 -12.88 8.61 -3.80
N ALA A 424 -11.62 8.38 -3.44
CA ALA A 424 -10.91 7.15 -3.75
C ALA A 424 -10.19 6.62 -2.49
N GLY A 425 -10.60 5.44 -2.03
CA GLY A 425 -10.04 4.79 -0.85
C GLY A 425 -9.35 3.46 -1.19
N ALA A 426 -8.26 3.17 -0.50
CA ALA A 426 -7.58 1.88 -0.54
C ALA A 426 -7.19 1.43 0.87
N GLY A 427 -7.47 0.18 1.22
CA GLY A 427 -7.17 -0.40 2.53
C GLY A 427 -6.65 -1.82 2.41
N SER A 428 -5.53 -2.13 3.07
CA SER A 428 -4.93 -3.47 3.11
C SER A 428 -4.60 -3.86 4.55
N THR A 429 -5.16 -4.98 5.03
CA THR A 429 -4.89 -5.53 6.37
C THR A 429 -4.34 -6.95 6.23
N GLN A 430 -3.16 -7.22 6.77
CA GLN A 430 -2.44 -8.47 6.56
C GLN A 430 -1.86 -9.01 7.87
N ALA A 431 -1.95 -10.32 8.07
CA ALA A 431 -1.39 -11.02 9.22
C ALA A 431 -0.77 -12.35 8.80
N ALA A 432 0.51 -12.56 9.13
CA ALA A 432 1.22 -13.82 8.93
C ALA A 432 1.72 -14.37 10.26
N THR A 433 1.45 -15.64 10.56
CA THR A 433 1.90 -16.31 11.79
C THR A 433 2.52 -17.67 11.47
N ALA A 434 3.80 -17.84 11.78
CA ALA A 434 4.53 -19.10 11.68
C ALA A 434 4.95 -19.59 13.07
N GLN A 435 4.71 -20.87 13.37
CA GLN A 435 5.04 -21.45 14.67
C GLN A 435 5.62 -22.87 14.54
N SER A 436 6.75 -23.11 15.20
CA SER A 436 7.40 -24.43 15.30
C SER A 436 7.63 -24.80 16.77
N THR A 437 7.15 -25.96 17.22
CA THR A 437 7.26 -26.33 18.65
C THR A 437 8.44 -27.23 19.00
N THR A 438 8.93 -28.08 18.08
CA THR A 438 10.01 -29.07 18.26
C THR A 438 10.95 -29.14 17.04
N SER A 439 12.07 -29.88 17.16
CA SER A 439 13.27 -29.81 16.28
C SER A 439 13.01 -29.78 14.80
N GLY A 440 13.57 -28.78 14.11
CA GLY A 440 14.19 -28.92 12.78
C GLY A 440 13.98 -27.76 11.81
N GLY A 441 12.84 -27.07 11.88
CA GLY A 441 12.48 -26.00 10.94
C GLY A 441 12.37 -24.60 11.54
N ASP A 442 12.86 -23.59 10.82
CA ASP A 442 12.80 -22.19 11.23
C ASP A 442 11.41 -21.62 10.90
N PRO A 443 10.63 -21.11 11.87
CA PRO A 443 9.43 -20.35 11.55
C PRO A 443 9.79 -19.04 10.86
N ALA A 444 9.21 -18.83 9.68
CA ALA A 444 9.35 -17.63 8.86
C ALA A 444 7.96 -17.03 8.55
N ALA A 445 7.72 -15.80 9.00
CA ALA A 445 6.48 -15.07 8.75
C ALA A 445 6.73 -13.80 7.94
N SER A 446 5.97 -13.58 6.87
CA SER A 446 6.08 -12.41 5.99
C SER A 446 4.72 -11.79 5.68
N ALA A 447 4.57 -10.48 5.88
CA ALA A 447 3.34 -9.75 5.60
C ALA A 447 3.62 -8.44 4.84
N ALA A 448 2.87 -8.19 3.77
CA ALA A 448 2.90 -6.94 2.99
C ALA A 448 4.29 -6.54 2.44
N VAL A 449 5.11 -7.52 2.05
CA VAL A 449 6.44 -7.26 1.47
C VAL A 449 6.29 -6.81 0.01
N GLY A 450 6.69 -5.57 -0.27
CA GLY A 450 6.63 -4.97 -1.60
C GLY A 450 5.26 -4.43 -2.02
N ASP A 451 4.29 -4.39 -1.12
CA ASP A 451 2.92 -4.00 -1.44
C ASP A 451 2.78 -2.53 -1.83
N PHE A 452 1.90 -2.26 -2.78
CA PHE A 452 1.51 -0.92 -3.21
C PHE A 452 0.05 -0.64 -2.88
N VAL A 453 -0.21 0.36 -2.03
CA VAL A 453 -1.55 0.79 -1.63
C VAL A 453 -1.75 2.24 -2.03
N ALA A 454 -2.76 2.56 -2.85
CA ALA A 454 -2.99 3.93 -3.28
C ALA A 454 -4.47 4.33 -3.41
N GLY A 455 -4.83 5.54 -2.95
CA GLY A 455 -6.17 6.09 -3.18
C GLY A 455 -6.39 6.36 -4.68
N PHE A 456 -5.62 7.31 -5.22
CA PHE A 456 -5.51 7.55 -6.66
C PHE A 456 -4.12 7.19 -7.18
N HIS A 457 -4.04 6.58 -8.36
CA HIS A 457 -2.78 6.31 -9.05
C HIS A 457 -2.88 6.57 -10.55
N ASP A 458 -1.94 7.35 -11.10
CA ASP A 458 -1.80 7.59 -12.56
C ASP A 458 -3.11 8.03 -13.24
N THR A 459 -3.87 8.88 -12.53
CA THR A 459 -5.18 9.36 -12.94
C THR A 459 -5.20 10.88 -13.07
N LYS A 460 -5.61 11.37 -14.24
CA LYS A 460 -5.89 12.79 -14.47
C LYS A 460 -7.33 13.12 -14.11
N VAL A 461 -7.52 13.80 -12.99
CA VAL A 461 -8.81 14.29 -12.52
C VAL A 461 -9.03 15.73 -12.95
N THR A 462 -10.17 16.03 -13.56
CA THR A 462 -10.57 17.40 -13.94
C THR A 462 -12.01 17.66 -13.51
N VAL A 463 -12.23 18.74 -12.77
CA VAL A 463 -13.55 19.24 -12.36
C VAL A 463 -13.68 20.66 -12.89
N GLY A 464 -14.68 20.92 -13.74
CA GLY A 464 -14.78 22.21 -14.45
C GLY A 464 -15.07 23.41 -13.55
N GLN A 465 -15.80 23.22 -12.46
CA GLN A 465 -16.14 24.24 -11.46
C GLN A 465 -15.74 23.75 -10.06
N ASN A 466 -16.69 23.41 -9.18
CA ASN A 466 -16.39 23.20 -7.77
C ASN A 466 -16.26 21.71 -7.40
N ALA A 467 -15.44 21.39 -6.41
CA ALA A 467 -15.42 20.07 -5.80
C ALA A 467 -15.75 20.16 -4.30
N THR A 468 -16.67 19.34 -3.81
CA THR A 468 -17.03 19.30 -2.39
C THR A 468 -16.19 18.25 -1.68
N SER A 469 -15.31 18.70 -0.77
CA SER A 469 -14.46 17.84 0.09
C SER A 469 -13.80 16.65 -0.64
N PRO A 470 -13.03 16.87 -1.73
CA PRO A 470 -12.36 15.76 -2.41
C PRO A 470 -11.37 15.06 -1.47
N LEU A 471 -11.37 13.72 -1.49
CA LEU A 471 -10.61 12.88 -0.57
C LEU A 471 -9.95 11.70 -1.30
N ALA A 472 -8.65 11.52 -1.04
CA ALA A 472 -7.87 10.35 -1.43
C ALA A 472 -7.31 9.69 -0.17
N GLU A 473 -7.52 8.39 0.01
CA GLU A 473 -7.15 7.68 1.23
C GLU A 473 -6.46 6.35 0.91
N ALA A 474 -5.36 6.07 1.61
CA ALA A 474 -4.62 4.82 1.53
C ALA A 474 -4.22 4.34 2.94
N VAL A 475 -4.52 3.09 3.28
CA VAL A 475 -4.25 2.50 4.60
C VAL A 475 -3.61 1.12 4.45
N LEU A 476 -2.49 0.88 5.13
CA LEU A 476 -1.84 -0.42 5.27
C LEU A 476 -1.70 -0.79 6.75
N GLY A 477 -2.18 -1.97 7.11
CA GLY A 477 -1.90 -2.64 8.38
C GLY A 477 -1.25 -4.00 8.10
N ALA A 478 -0.05 -4.25 8.62
CA ALA A 478 0.63 -5.54 8.42
C ALA A 478 1.25 -6.06 9.72
N THR A 479 1.02 -7.34 10.04
CA THR A 479 1.65 -8.00 11.19
C THR A 479 2.29 -9.33 10.79
N ALA A 480 3.52 -9.57 11.22
CA ALA A 480 4.23 -10.83 11.03
C ALA A 480 4.67 -11.37 12.40
N THR A 481 4.46 -12.67 12.66
CA THR A 481 4.82 -13.31 13.92
C THR A 481 5.45 -14.68 13.68
N ALA A 482 6.68 -14.88 14.12
CA ALA A 482 7.42 -16.14 14.03
C ALA A 482 7.82 -16.63 15.44
N VAL A 483 7.50 -17.89 15.79
CA VAL A 483 7.74 -18.43 17.13
C VAL A 483 8.34 -19.84 17.09
N GLY A 484 9.58 -20.01 17.56
CA GLY A 484 10.28 -21.28 17.75
C GLY A 484 10.45 -21.65 19.23
N VAL A 485 9.94 -22.81 19.67
CA VAL A 485 9.82 -23.11 21.12
C VAL A 485 10.95 -23.96 21.71
N THR A 486 11.55 -24.94 21.02
CA THR A 486 12.44 -25.89 21.73
C THR A 486 13.78 -26.27 21.08
N THR A 487 14.18 -25.75 19.91
CA THR A 487 15.33 -26.31 19.16
C THR A 487 16.09 -25.33 18.30
N THR A 488 17.29 -25.73 17.81
CA THR A 488 18.36 -24.97 17.10
C THR A 488 17.94 -24.07 15.93
N ALA A 489 16.64 -24.02 15.65
CA ALA A 489 16.00 -23.31 14.57
C ALA A 489 15.85 -21.81 14.91
N GLY A 490 16.23 -20.94 13.98
CA GLY A 490 16.01 -19.51 14.10
C GLY A 490 14.52 -19.13 14.00
N SER A 491 14.20 -17.84 14.05
CA SER A 491 12.85 -17.32 13.81
C SER A 491 12.94 -16.00 13.05
N ASN A 492 12.21 -15.88 11.94
CA ASN A 492 12.25 -14.68 11.09
C ASN A 492 10.84 -14.09 10.89
N ALA A 493 10.65 -12.82 11.23
CA ALA A 493 9.40 -12.10 11.00
C ALA A 493 9.66 -10.81 10.20
N ALA A 494 8.97 -10.65 9.07
CA ALA A 494 9.10 -9.50 8.18
C ALA A 494 7.73 -8.88 7.89
N ALA A 495 7.54 -7.59 8.20
CA ALA A 495 6.28 -6.89 7.95
C ALA A 495 6.50 -5.55 7.24
N GLY A 496 5.92 -5.36 6.04
CA GLY A 496 5.92 -4.08 5.34
C GLY A 496 7.25 -3.67 4.70
N ILE A 497 8.17 -4.62 4.49
CA ILE A 497 9.44 -4.34 3.81
C ILE A 497 9.18 -3.87 2.39
N GLY A 498 9.68 -2.69 2.03
CA GLY A 498 9.53 -2.15 0.68
C GLY A 498 8.12 -1.69 0.31
N SER A 499 7.16 -1.72 1.24
CA SER A 499 5.79 -1.30 0.97
C SER A 499 5.67 0.20 0.66
N LYS A 500 4.74 0.58 -0.19
CA LYS A 500 4.49 1.97 -0.58
C LYS A 500 3.01 2.30 -0.45
N VAL A 501 2.68 3.17 0.50
CA VAL A 501 1.31 3.65 0.77
C VAL A 501 1.19 5.10 0.34
N VAL A 502 0.28 5.42 -0.59
CA VAL A 502 0.16 6.77 -1.15
C VAL A 502 -1.29 7.25 -1.24
N GLY A 503 -1.62 8.42 -0.70
CA GLY A 503 -2.96 9.00 -0.86
C GLY A 503 -3.25 9.31 -2.35
N PHE A 504 -2.42 10.15 -2.96
CA PHE A 504 -2.50 10.50 -4.39
C PHE A 504 -1.14 10.35 -5.10
N ASN A 505 -1.03 9.41 -6.04
CA ASN A 505 0.22 9.02 -6.71
C ASN A 505 0.19 9.31 -8.23
N GLU A 506 1.20 10.02 -8.75
CA GLU A 506 1.56 10.06 -10.19
C GLU A 506 0.42 10.48 -11.14
N GLY A 507 -0.54 11.27 -10.67
CA GLY A 507 -1.68 11.77 -11.46
C GLY A 507 -1.72 13.30 -11.52
N SER A 508 -2.90 13.89 -11.70
CA SER A 508 -3.09 15.33 -11.50
C SER A 508 -4.52 15.66 -11.13
N LEU A 509 -4.73 16.66 -10.28
CA LEU A 509 -6.06 17.19 -9.94
C LEU A 509 -6.19 18.64 -10.41
N ALA A 510 -7.15 18.91 -11.29
CA ALA A 510 -7.49 20.26 -11.72
C ALA A 510 -8.94 20.58 -11.39
N ILE A 511 -9.18 21.63 -10.60
CA ILE A 511 -10.50 22.14 -10.22
C ILE A 511 -10.59 23.57 -10.74
N GLY A 512 -11.48 23.86 -11.69
CA GLY A 512 -11.58 25.17 -12.32
C GLY A 512 -12.14 26.28 -11.41
N GLY A 513 -12.98 25.91 -10.44
CA GLY A 513 -13.59 26.78 -9.44
C GLY A 513 -12.94 26.66 -8.06
N SER A 514 -13.77 26.49 -7.03
CA SER A 514 -13.34 26.40 -5.63
C SER A 514 -13.54 25.01 -5.03
N ILE A 515 -12.89 24.72 -3.90
CA ILE A 515 -13.26 23.59 -3.04
C ILE A 515 -14.32 24.05 -2.04
N THR A 516 -15.45 23.35 -2.01
CA THR A 516 -16.58 23.61 -1.10
C THR A 516 -16.66 22.55 0.00
N GLY A 517 -17.58 22.72 0.97
CA GLY A 517 -17.70 21.83 2.12
C GLY A 517 -16.63 22.13 3.18
N THR A 518 -15.66 21.24 3.36
CA THR A 518 -14.50 21.50 4.24
C THR A 518 -13.57 22.59 3.68
N GLY A 519 -13.63 22.85 2.37
CA GLY A 519 -12.73 23.77 1.69
C GLY A 519 -11.32 23.22 1.45
N VAL A 520 -11.11 21.90 1.66
CA VAL A 520 -9.81 21.24 1.56
C VAL A 520 -9.87 20.00 0.66
N PHE A 521 -8.88 19.84 -0.21
CA PHE A 521 -8.54 18.55 -0.82
C PHE A 521 -7.62 17.80 0.12
N ASN A 522 -8.07 16.63 0.61
CA ASN A 522 -7.31 15.81 1.54
C ASN A 522 -6.73 14.58 0.83
N ALA A 523 -5.44 14.33 1.02
CA ALA A 523 -4.77 13.10 0.61
C ALA A 523 -4.07 12.46 1.81
N ASN A 524 -4.64 11.36 2.30
CA ASN A 524 -4.22 10.69 3.53
C ASN A 524 -3.58 9.35 3.22
N ALA A 525 -2.43 9.08 3.82
CA ALA A 525 -1.74 7.80 3.78
C ALA A 525 -1.37 7.36 5.18
N THR A 526 -1.73 6.13 5.56
CA THR A 526 -1.41 5.53 6.86
C THR A 526 -0.77 4.16 6.70
N SER A 527 0.34 3.88 7.38
CA SER A 527 0.97 2.56 7.39
C SER A 527 1.40 2.13 8.79
N ASN A 528 0.77 1.09 9.32
CA ASN A 528 1.09 0.52 10.63
C ASN A 528 1.62 -0.90 10.43
N VAL A 529 2.88 -1.16 10.77
CA VAL A 529 3.51 -2.46 10.53
C VAL A 529 4.23 -2.98 11.77
N ALA A 530 4.10 -4.27 12.05
CA ALA A 530 4.71 -4.90 13.22
C ALA A 530 5.28 -6.29 12.91
N ALA A 531 6.48 -6.57 13.41
CA ALA A 531 7.16 -7.86 13.26
C ALA A 531 7.59 -8.38 14.64
N ASN A 532 7.26 -9.64 14.94
CA ASN A 532 7.61 -10.30 16.19
C ASN A 532 8.28 -11.65 15.91
N ALA A 533 9.53 -11.83 16.33
CA ALA A 533 10.26 -13.10 16.23
C ALA A 533 10.69 -13.56 17.62
N SER A 534 10.47 -14.82 17.96
CA SER A 534 10.88 -15.39 19.24
C SER A 534 11.39 -16.81 19.05
N ALA A 535 12.59 -17.11 19.55
CA ALA A 535 13.20 -18.43 19.53
C ALA A 535 13.71 -18.78 20.93
N VAL A 536 13.77 -20.08 21.27
CA VAL A 536 14.51 -20.50 22.47
C VAL A 536 15.98 -20.72 22.12
N THR A 537 16.29 -21.38 21.02
CA THR A 537 17.67 -21.51 20.54
C THR A 537 17.72 -21.14 19.07
N GLY A 538 18.87 -20.67 18.57
CA GLY A 538 18.96 -20.11 17.22
C GLY A 538 18.65 -18.61 17.20
N ASP A 539 18.87 -18.00 16.04
CA ASP A 539 18.81 -16.55 15.88
C ASP A 539 17.36 -16.08 15.62
N SER A 540 16.97 -14.98 16.24
CA SER A 540 15.66 -14.34 16.03
C SER A 540 15.83 -13.02 15.29
N SER A 541 15.15 -12.85 14.17
CA SER A 541 15.14 -11.62 13.38
C SER A 541 13.72 -11.09 13.19
N ALA A 542 13.48 -9.85 13.59
CA ALA A 542 12.23 -9.14 13.37
C ALA A 542 12.49 -7.84 12.59
N GLN A 543 11.89 -7.70 11.41
CA GLN A 543 12.02 -6.51 10.57
C GLN A 543 10.64 -5.91 10.28
N ALA A 544 10.39 -4.70 10.78
CA ALA A 544 9.17 -3.95 10.56
C ALA A 544 9.44 -2.70 9.71
N GLY A 545 8.82 -2.64 8.53
CA GLY A 545 9.12 -1.66 7.51
C GLY A 545 10.44 -1.96 6.83
N GLY A 546 11.28 -0.96 6.63
CA GLY A 546 12.56 -1.08 5.95
C GLY A 546 12.86 0.17 5.12
N ASP A 547 14.05 0.21 4.52
CA ASP A 547 14.53 1.36 3.77
C ASP A 547 13.65 1.75 2.56
N GLY A 548 12.97 0.75 2.00
CA GLY A 548 11.99 0.90 0.93
C GLY A 548 10.58 1.28 1.41
N SER A 549 10.26 1.10 2.70
CA SER A 549 8.92 1.35 3.25
C SER A 549 8.60 2.85 3.28
N LYS A 550 7.54 3.25 2.57
CA LYS A 550 7.19 4.65 2.32
C LYS A 550 5.71 4.92 2.55
N VAL A 551 5.41 6.00 3.24
CA VAL A 551 4.06 6.55 3.41
C VAL A 551 4.04 7.97 2.86
N ILE A 552 3.18 8.25 1.88
CA ILE A 552 3.19 9.54 1.19
C ILE A 552 1.76 10.08 1.02
N GLY A 553 1.47 11.31 1.44
CA GLY A 553 0.15 11.91 1.20
C GLY A 553 -0.06 12.18 -0.30
N ILE A 554 0.75 13.06 -0.89
CA ILE A 554 0.76 13.40 -2.32
C ILE A 554 2.15 13.13 -2.90
N ASN A 555 2.25 12.34 -3.96
CA ASN A 555 3.51 11.99 -4.63
C ASN A 555 3.40 12.24 -6.14
N LYS A 556 4.23 13.14 -6.68
CA LYS A 556 4.30 13.42 -8.14
C LYS A 556 2.93 13.70 -8.76
N ALA A 557 2.06 14.41 -8.03
CA ALA A 557 0.69 14.66 -8.47
C ALA A 557 0.37 16.16 -8.40
N PRO A 558 0.49 16.90 -9.52
CA PRO A 558 0.14 18.32 -9.55
C PRO A 558 -1.31 18.56 -9.14
N VAL A 559 -1.53 19.62 -8.36
CA VAL A 559 -2.86 20.08 -7.93
C VAL A 559 -3.05 21.54 -8.32
N SER A 560 -4.11 21.83 -9.07
CA SER A 560 -4.48 23.17 -9.49
C SER A 560 -5.92 23.48 -9.08
N ILE A 561 -6.11 24.55 -8.30
CA ILE A 561 -7.42 25.07 -7.88
C ILE A 561 -7.56 26.48 -8.45
N GLY A 562 -8.52 26.70 -9.35
CA GLY A 562 -8.65 27.94 -10.11
C GLY A 562 -9.05 29.15 -9.26
N GLN A 563 -9.79 28.93 -8.16
CA GLN A 563 -10.21 29.99 -7.25
C GLN A 563 -9.75 29.71 -5.81
N ALA A 564 -10.68 29.48 -4.87
CA ALA A 564 -10.39 29.33 -3.45
C ALA A 564 -10.43 27.86 -3.02
N GLY A 565 -9.52 27.43 -2.17
CA GLY A 565 -9.47 26.06 -1.68
C GLY A 565 -8.11 25.75 -1.08
N SER A 566 -8.04 24.73 -0.25
CA SER A 566 -6.79 24.31 0.41
C SER A 566 -6.41 22.91 -0.03
N VAL A 567 -5.13 22.58 0.11
CA VAL A 567 -4.59 21.24 -0.10
C VAL A 567 -3.98 20.77 1.22
N ALA A 568 -4.36 19.60 1.70
CA ALA A 568 -3.75 18.96 2.85
C ALA A 568 -3.33 17.53 2.50
N ALA A 569 -2.10 17.19 2.83
CA ALA A 569 -1.54 15.87 2.62
C ALA A 569 -0.97 15.35 3.94
N VAL A 570 -1.46 14.19 4.40
CA VAL A 570 -1.07 13.59 5.67
C VAL A 570 -0.47 12.22 5.41
N ALA A 571 0.75 12.00 5.91
CA ALA A 571 1.40 10.70 5.95
C ALA A 571 1.70 10.32 7.39
N SER A 572 1.06 9.26 7.89
CA SER A 572 1.29 8.74 9.24
C SER A 572 1.70 7.28 9.23
N GLY A 573 2.53 6.86 10.17
CA GLY A 573 2.83 5.45 10.32
C GLY A 573 3.41 5.08 11.67
N SER A 574 3.28 3.79 11.98
CA SER A 574 3.95 3.15 13.12
C SER A 574 4.71 1.91 12.65
N VAL A 575 5.92 1.73 13.17
CA VAL A 575 6.76 0.55 12.94
C VAL A 575 7.19 -0.06 14.28
N ALA A 576 7.01 -1.37 14.45
CA ALA A 576 7.37 -2.06 15.69
C ALA A 576 8.05 -3.41 15.39
N ALA A 577 9.30 -3.57 15.82
CA ALA A 577 10.05 -4.82 15.68
C ALA A 577 10.41 -5.39 17.06
N THR A 578 10.10 -6.66 17.32
CA THR A 578 10.48 -7.35 18.55
C THR A 578 11.14 -8.68 18.23
N ALA A 579 12.39 -8.89 18.64
CA ALA A 579 13.13 -10.13 18.51
C ALA A 579 13.55 -10.66 19.89
N ALA A 580 13.33 -11.93 20.15
CA ALA A 580 13.76 -12.58 21.39
C ALA A 580 14.43 -13.94 21.11
N SER A 581 15.57 -14.21 21.72
CA SER A 581 16.23 -15.53 21.72
C SER A 581 16.61 -15.93 23.16
N VAL A 582 16.91 -17.21 23.44
CA VAL A 582 17.66 -17.56 24.67
C VAL A 582 19.12 -17.78 24.31
N THR A 583 19.44 -18.62 23.33
CA THR A 583 20.85 -18.96 23.05
C THR A 583 21.46 -18.41 21.78
N GLY A 584 20.67 -17.90 20.84
CA GLY A 584 21.17 -17.27 19.61
C GLY A 584 21.04 -15.76 19.64
N ASP A 585 21.33 -15.13 18.51
CA ASP A 585 21.28 -13.68 18.39
C ASP A 585 19.83 -13.20 18.28
N ALA A 586 19.56 -11.96 18.67
CA ALA A 586 18.26 -11.31 18.53
C ALA A 586 18.44 -9.99 17.79
N THR A 587 17.84 -9.83 16.61
CA THR A 587 17.92 -8.63 15.79
C THR A 587 16.53 -8.06 15.54
N ALA A 588 16.28 -6.81 15.96
CA ALA A 588 15.03 -6.09 15.72
C ALA A 588 15.31 -4.79 14.95
N ASP A 589 14.75 -4.64 13.75
CA ASP A 589 14.91 -3.46 12.88
C ASP A 589 13.54 -2.84 12.55
N ALA A 590 13.34 -1.58 12.91
CA ALA A 590 12.11 -0.82 12.68
C ALA A 590 12.42 0.44 11.85
N ALA A 591 12.04 0.45 10.56
CA ALA A 591 12.40 1.55 9.66
C ALA A 591 11.25 2.02 8.77
N GLN A 592 11.08 3.34 8.59
CA GLN A 592 10.05 3.89 7.69
C GLN A 592 10.33 5.33 7.24
N LYS A 593 9.83 5.69 6.06
CA LYS A 593 9.89 7.05 5.52
C LYS A 593 8.47 7.60 5.31
N ALA A 594 8.15 8.76 5.91
CA ALA A 594 6.87 9.46 5.73
C ALA A 594 7.06 10.82 5.07
N ARG A 595 6.18 11.17 4.11
CA ARG A 595 6.20 12.43 3.37
C ARG A 595 4.78 12.98 3.21
N GLY A 596 4.48 14.18 3.70
CA GLY A 596 3.17 14.78 3.45
C GLY A 596 2.97 15.07 1.96
N ILE A 597 3.74 16.02 1.41
CA ILE A 597 3.75 16.36 -0.03
C ILE A 597 5.15 16.10 -0.59
N LYS A 598 5.24 15.46 -1.76
CA LYS A 598 6.51 15.13 -2.42
C LYS A 598 6.42 15.31 -3.95
N ASP A 599 7.46 15.92 -4.53
CA ASP A 599 7.65 16.07 -5.98
C ASP A 599 6.43 16.63 -6.74
N SER A 600 5.64 17.52 -6.13
CA SER A 600 4.34 17.95 -6.66
C SER A 600 4.24 19.46 -6.80
N GLU A 601 3.53 19.92 -7.84
CA GLU A 601 3.23 21.34 -8.04
C GLU A 601 1.83 21.67 -7.54
N ILE A 602 1.71 22.63 -6.64
CA ILE A 602 0.44 23.07 -6.05
C ILE A 602 0.18 24.53 -6.43
N THR A 603 -0.90 24.79 -7.17
CA THR A 603 -1.32 26.14 -7.55
C THR A 603 -2.74 26.41 -7.06
N ILE A 604 -2.94 27.53 -6.36
CA ILE A 604 -4.24 28.01 -5.89
C ILE A 604 -4.43 29.44 -6.41
N GLY A 605 -5.45 29.68 -7.24
CA GLY A 605 -5.61 30.94 -7.96
C GLY A 605 -5.95 32.14 -7.07
N THR A 606 -6.60 31.93 -5.92
CA THR A 606 -6.95 33.01 -4.98
C THR A 606 -6.48 32.71 -3.56
N ASN A 607 -7.41 32.51 -2.62
CA ASN A 607 -7.11 32.23 -1.22
C ASN A 607 -7.09 30.73 -0.95
N GLY A 608 -6.16 30.27 -0.13
CA GLY A 608 -6.07 28.85 0.20
C GLY A 608 -4.89 28.52 1.08
N ASN A 609 -4.88 27.33 1.68
CA ASN A 609 -3.74 26.87 2.46
C ASN A 609 -3.13 25.62 1.82
N VAL A 610 -1.83 25.41 2.01
CA VAL A 610 -1.16 24.16 1.67
C VAL A 610 -0.56 23.58 2.93
N ALA A 611 -0.96 22.37 3.31
CA ALA A 611 -0.47 21.68 4.50
C ALA A 611 0.12 20.32 4.12
N GLY A 612 1.37 20.08 4.47
CA GLY A 612 2.01 18.77 4.40
C GLY A 612 2.36 18.29 5.80
N SER A 613 1.84 17.15 6.23
CA SER A 613 2.12 16.55 7.53
C SER A 613 2.71 15.16 7.38
N ALA A 614 3.79 14.88 8.11
CA ALA A 614 4.39 13.55 8.24
C ALA A 614 4.62 13.19 9.71
N SER A 615 4.14 12.02 10.15
CA SER A 615 4.32 11.56 11.52
C SER A 615 4.70 10.08 11.56
N LEU A 616 5.80 9.76 12.22
CA LEU A 616 6.29 8.38 12.40
C LEU A 616 6.50 8.07 13.87
N LEU A 617 6.08 6.86 14.26
CA LEU A 617 6.37 6.25 15.55
C LEU A 617 7.15 4.95 15.32
N GLY A 618 8.26 4.76 16.03
CA GLY A 618 9.10 3.56 15.94
C GLY A 618 9.31 2.90 17.29
N THR A 619 9.50 1.59 17.30
CA THR A 619 9.94 0.81 18.48
C THR A 619 10.71 -0.41 17.99
N ALA A 620 11.87 -0.67 18.58
CA ALA A 620 12.66 -1.87 18.29
C ALA A 620 13.13 -2.50 19.61
N SER A 621 12.88 -3.79 19.81
CA SER A 621 13.26 -4.50 21.03
C SER A 621 13.93 -5.82 20.70
N ALA A 622 15.17 -6.00 21.13
CA ALA A 622 15.95 -7.23 20.98
C ALA A 622 16.37 -7.76 22.34
N GLY A 623 16.11 -9.04 22.61
CA GLY A 623 16.46 -9.69 23.88
C GLY A 623 17.09 -11.07 23.68
N THR A 624 18.20 -11.37 24.36
CA THR A 624 18.82 -12.69 24.37
C THR A 624 19.46 -13.05 25.72
N THR A 625 19.72 -14.34 25.96
CA THR A 625 20.51 -14.77 27.13
C THR A 625 21.98 -14.98 26.75
N THR A 626 22.30 -15.72 25.69
CA THR A 626 23.71 -16.03 25.37
C THR A 626 24.19 -15.64 23.98
N GLY A 627 23.35 -15.05 23.13
CA GLY A 627 23.79 -14.44 21.87
C GLY A 627 23.94 -12.92 21.99
N ASP A 628 24.05 -12.26 20.85
CA ASP A 628 24.06 -10.81 20.74
C ASP A 628 22.65 -10.25 20.54
N ALA A 629 22.34 -9.10 21.14
CA ALA A 629 21.07 -8.37 20.94
C ALA A 629 21.31 -7.08 20.16
N THR A 630 20.66 -6.91 19.01
CA THR A 630 20.73 -5.69 18.19
C THR A 630 19.33 -5.13 17.96
N ALA A 631 19.08 -3.88 18.38
CA ALA A 631 17.82 -3.18 18.14
C ALA A 631 18.06 -1.86 17.40
N GLN A 632 17.39 -1.62 16.27
CA GLN A 632 17.56 -0.41 15.47
C GLN A 632 16.21 0.21 15.10
N THR A 633 16.11 1.53 15.23
CA THR A 633 15.00 2.34 14.73
C THR A 633 15.54 3.36 13.73
N SER A 634 15.00 3.43 12.50
CA SER A 634 15.36 4.44 11.49
C SER A 634 14.11 5.11 10.89
N LEU A 635 13.83 6.34 11.29
CA LEU A 635 12.62 7.07 10.90
C LEU A 635 12.97 8.36 10.16
N SER A 636 12.35 8.56 9.00
CA SER A 636 12.46 9.82 8.28
C SER A 636 11.09 10.41 7.96
N ALA A 637 10.72 11.52 8.59
CA ALA A 637 9.51 12.27 8.34
C ALA A 637 9.82 13.62 7.66
N LYS A 638 9.06 13.98 6.61
CA LYS A 638 9.08 15.34 6.07
C LYS A 638 7.67 15.82 5.73
N GLY A 639 7.28 17.00 6.23
CA GLY A 639 5.94 17.54 5.98
C GLY A 639 5.76 17.88 4.50
N ILE A 640 6.61 18.76 3.99
CA ILE A 640 6.75 19.08 2.57
C ILE A 640 8.17 18.70 2.16
N ASP A 641 8.33 17.78 1.20
CA ASP A 641 9.64 17.34 0.70
C ASP A 641 10.10 18.15 -0.50
N ASN A 642 11.36 17.92 -0.89
CA ASN A 642 12.01 18.46 -2.06
C ASN A 642 11.14 18.40 -3.32
N ASP A 643 11.42 19.35 -4.21
CA ASP A 643 10.80 19.42 -5.54
C ASP A 643 9.29 19.71 -5.52
N VAL A 644 8.79 20.21 -4.39
CA VAL A 644 7.45 20.77 -4.27
C VAL A 644 7.48 22.26 -4.59
N ARG A 645 6.65 22.68 -5.55
CA ARG A 645 6.43 24.11 -5.88
C ARG A 645 5.06 24.52 -5.41
N ILE A 646 4.96 25.66 -4.74
CA ILE A 646 3.68 26.15 -4.21
C ILE A 646 3.46 27.60 -4.65
N ALA A 647 2.34 27.85 -5.31
CA ALA A 647 1.89 29.18 -5.69
C ALA A 647 0.46 29.43 -5.19
N ILE A 648 0.29 30.46 -4.35
CA ILE A 648 -1.01 30.94 -3.86
C ILE A 648 -1.21 32.35 -4.38
N GLY A 649 -2.23 32.57 -5.20
CA GLY A 649 -2.41 33.83 -5.94
C GLY A 649 -2.75 35.04 -5.07
N ARG A 650 -3.36 34.84 -3.90
CA ARG A 650 -3.70 35.91 -2.95
C ARG A 650 -3.24 35.57 -1.53
N ALA A 651 -4.19 35.31 -0.61
CA ALA A 651 -3.89 35.12 0.80
C ALA A 651 -3.95 33.64 1.20
N GLY A 652 -3.01 33.18 2.01
CA GLY A 652 -2.93 31.76 2.32
C GLY A 652 -1.72 31.36 3.13
N ASN A 653 -1.77 30.21 3.80
CA ASN A 653 -0.64 29.72 4.58
C ASN A 653 -0.03 28.46 3.98
N VAL A 654 1.28 28.31 4.12
CA VAL A 654 1.99 27.06 3.81
C VAL A 654 2.54 26.48 5.10
N THR A 655 2.09 25.28 5.45
CA THR A 655 2.48 24.61 6.68
C THR A 655 3.10 23.25 6.36
N GLY A 656 4.33 23.02 6.82
CA GLY A 656 4.97 21.72 6.79
C GLY A 656 5.25 21.23 8.21
N THR A 657 4.67 20.11 8.61
CA THR A 657 4.88 19.51 9.94
C THR A 657 5.50 18.13 9.81
N ALA A 658 6.57 17.86 10.55
CA ALA A 658 7.23 16.56 10.58
C ALA A 658 7.50 16.09 12.02
N SER A 659 7.17 14.84 12.32
CA SER A 659 7.47 14.19 13.59
C SER A 659 8.06 12.81 13.35
N ALA A 660 9.22 12.53 13.94
CA ALA A 660 9.82 11.20 14.00
C ALA A 660 10.12 10.88 15.47
N SER A 661 9.39 9.91 16.04
CA SER A 661 9.51 9.55 17.45
C SER A 661 9.84 8.08 17.61
N ASP A 662 11.02 7.79 18.18
CA ASP A 662 11.37 6.47 18.69
C ASP A 662 10.84 6.32 20.12
N GLN A 663 9.81 5.51 20.28
CA GLN A 663 9.14 5.29 21.57
C GLN A 663 9.90 4.31 22.47
N GLY A 664 10.93 3.63 21.95
CA GLY A 664 11.77 2.70 22.68
C GLY A 664 12.61 1.84 21.73
N THR A 665 13.92 2.02 21.76
CA THR A 665 14.88 1.11 21.14
C THR A 665 15.70 0.44 22.23
N THR A 666 15.47 -0.86 22.46
CA THR A 666 16.06 -1.59 23.59
C THR A 666 16.76 -2.87 23.14
N ALA A 667 18.04 -3.02 23.47
CA ALA A 667 18.79 -4.25 23.30
C ALA A 667 19.22 -4.80 24.66
N ALA A 668 18.94 -6.08 24.92
CA ALA A 668 19.27 -6.73 26.18
C ALA A 668 19.91 -8.11 25.97
N ALA A 669 21.08 -8.34 26.54
CA ALA A 669 21.77 -9.63 26.55
C ALA A 669 22.16 -10.03 27.99
N VAL A 670 22.47 -11.30 28.26
CA VAL A 670 23.14 -11.71 29.53
C VAL A 670 24.61 -11.99 29.27
N THR A 671 24.91 -12.89 28.34
CA THR A 671 26.26 -13.25 27.92
C THR A 671 26.41 -13.08 26.40
N GLY A 672 26.54 -11.83 25.99
CA GLY A 672 26.74 -11.41 24.60
C GLY A 672 26.66 -9.89 24.52
N ASP A 673 26.94 -9.33 23.35
CA ASP A 673 26.91 -7.89 23.14
C ASP A 673 25.46 -7.40 23.00
N ALA A 674 25.19 -6.18 23.46
CA ALA A 674 23.91 -5.51 23.30
C ALA A 674 24.13 -4.18 22.57
N SER A 675 23.51 -4.00 21.40
CA SER A 675 23.62 -2.80 20.58
C SER A 675 22.23 -2.20 20.31
N SER A 676 22.03 -0.93 20.62
CA SER A 676 20.83 -0.20 20.22
C SER A 676 21.10 1.08 19.44
N GLY A 677 20.34 1.33 18.38
CA GLY A 677 20.53 2.44 17.46
C GLY A 677 19.23 3.18 17.13
N SER A 678 19.26 4.51 17.12
CA SER A 678 18.11 5.34 16.73
C SER A 678 18.55 6.44 15.76
N GLU A 679 18.07 6.38 14.52
CA GLU A 679 18.30 7.39 13.48
C GLU A 679 16.98 8.11 13.17
N LEU A 680 16.85 9.37 13.57
CA LEU A 680 15.62 10.15 13.43
C LEU A 680 15.84 11.40 12.59
N LYS A 681 15.07 11.53 11.51
CA LYS A 681 15.09 12.70 10.63
C LYS A 681 13.72 13.31 10.47
N ALA A 682 13.52 14.51 10.98
CA ALA A 682 12.30 15.30 10.83
C ALA A 682 12.60 16.62 10.10
N ILE A 683 11.88 16.91 9.02
CA ILE A 683 11.98 18.21 8.33
C ILE A 683 10.57 18.75 8.03
N GLY A 684 10.20 19.90 8.59
CA GLY A 684 8.88 20.48 8.38
C GLY A 684 8.64 20.81 6.91
N ILE A 685 9.47 21.70 6.36
CA ILE A 685 9.49 22.07 4.94
C ILE A 685 10.90 21.87 4.39
N HIS A 686 11.04 21.14 3.28
CA HIS A 686 12.29 20.89 2.57
C HIS A 686 12.17 21.36 1.12
N LEU A 687 12.94 22.37 0.74
CA LEU A 687 12.91 22.96 -0.58
C LEU A 687 14.10 22.48 -1.42
N GLY A 688 13.80 22.01 -2.62
CA GLY A 688 14.80 21.71 -3.64
C GLY A 688 15.42 22.98 -4.23
N SER A 689 16.40 22.81 -5.12
CA SER A 689 17.01 23.94 -5.84
C SER A 689 16.01 24.52 -6.85
N GLY A 690 15.73 25.82 -6.79
CA GLY A 690 14.80 26.46 -7.72
C GLY A 690 13.33 26.07 -7.49
N THR A 691 12.97 25.63 -6.28
CA THR A 691 11.58 25.34 -5.88
C THR A 691 11.06 26.48 -4.99
N PRO A 692 10.34 27.46 -5.55
CA PRO A 692 9.82 28.57 -4.75
C PRO A 692 8.52 28.19 -4.02
N ILE A 693 8.33 28.80 -2.86
CA ILE A 693 7.00 29.04 -2.29
C ILE A 693 6.67 30.51 -2.55
N THR A 694 5.53 30.79 -3.18
CA THR A 694 5.07 32.16 -3.46
C THR A 694 3.64 32.36 -2.98
N ILE A 695 3.42 33.39 -2.16
CA ILE A 695 2.11 33.81 -1.67
C ILE A 695 1.88 35.25 -2.10
N GLY A 696 0.85 35.50 -2.89
CA GLY A 696 0.67 36.75 -3.63
C GLY A 696 0.45 38.00 -2.76
N THR A 697 -0.30 37.89 -1.66
CA THR A 697 -0.62 39.05 -0.81
C THR A 697 -0.23 38.91 0.66
N VAL A 698 -0.90 38.05 1.44
CA VAL A 698 -0.69 37.93 2.90
C VAL A 698 -0.68 36.45 3.24
N GLY A 699 0.26 35.99 4.05
CA GLY A 699 0.29 34.58 4.40
C GLY A 699 1.55 34.13 5.10
N ASP A 700 1.41 33.16 5.99
CA ASP A 700 2.53 32.64 6.74
C ASP A 700 3.09 31.36 6.09
N THR A 701 4.40 31.20 6.16
CA THR A 701 5.07 29.92 5.89
C THR A 701 5.63 29.36 7.18
N THR A 702 5.08 28.24 7.65
CA THR A 702 5.46 27.60 8.92
C THR A 702 6.00 26.19 8.69
N GLY A 703 7.24 25.96 9.08
CA GLY A 703 7.84 24.62 9.14
C GLY A 703 8.09 24.19 10.58
N THR A 704 7.54 23.06 11.00
CA THR A 704 7.81 22.46 12.32
C THR A 704 8.38 21.05 12.17
N ALA A 705 9.41 20.74 12.95
CA ALA A 705 10.05 19.44 12.98
C ALA A 705 10.35 18.99 14.40
N THR A 706 9.98 17.75 14.73
CA THR A 706 10.28 17.11 16.01
C THR A 706 10.97 15.77 15.77
N ALA A 707 12.16 15.58 16.35
CA ALA A 707 12.83 14.29 16.45
C ALA A 707 12.96 13.91 17.94
N SER A 708 12.46 12.76 18.35
CA SER A 708 12.38 12.38 19.76
C SER A 708 12.74 10.92 19.98
N ALA A 709 13.74 10.64 20.82
CA ALA A 709 14.17 9.30 21.22
C ALA A 709 14.27 9.22 22.76
N PRO A 710 13.16 9.27 23.50
CA PRO A 710 13.14 9.29 24.96
C PRO A 710 13.85 8.11 25.65
N ASN A 711 14.03 6.97 24.97
CA ASN A 711 14.65 5.79 25.54
C ASN A 711 15.36 4.94 24.47
N VAL A 712 16.69 5.07 24.38
CA VAL A 712 17.57 4.18 23.63
C VAL A 712 18.49 3.50 24.64
N LEU A 713 18.32 2.18 24.81
CA LEU A 713 18.92 1.43 25.92
C LEU A 713 19.63 0.19 25.37
N ALA A 714 20.88 -0.02 25.78
CA ALA A 714 21.57 -1.29 25.63
C ALA A 714 22.01 -1.78 27.01
N THR A 715 21.74 -3.04 27.32
CA THR A 715 22.11 -3.63 28.62
C THR A 715 22.62 -5.04 28.45
N THR A 716 23.77 -5.36 29.04
CA THR A 716 24.29 -6.73 29.11
C THR A 716 24.93 -7.04 30.45
N THR A 717 25.12 -8.32 30.78
CA THR A 717 25.86 -8.69 32.00
C THR A 717 27.34 -8.86 31.69
N THR A 718 27.70 -9.60 30.64
CA THR A 718 29.11 -9.95 30.39
C THR A 718 29.71 -9.49 29.08
N GLY A 719 28.90 -9.11 28.09
CA GLY A 719 29.39 -8.51 26.84
C GLY A 719 29.50 -6.99 26.90
N ASN A 720 29.68 -6.38 25.74
CA ASN A 720 29.68 -4.94 25.56
C ASN A 720 28.25 -4.41 25.40
N ALA A 721 27.96 -3.24 25.97
CA ALA A 721 26.74 -2.50 25.70
C ALA A 721 27.07 -1.28 24.84
N SER A 722 26.41 -1.11 23.69
CA SER A 722 26.59 0.03 22.80
C SER A 722 25.26 0.70 22.48
N THR A 723 25.21 2.03 22.57
CA THR A 723 24.06 2.82 22.09
C THR A 723 24.50 3.91 21.14
N THR A 724 23.71 4.16 20.08
CA THR A 724 23.93 5.25 19.14
C THR A 724 22.62 5.97 18.85
N VAL A 725 22.64 7.29 18.96
CA VAL A 725 21.52 8.15 18.53
C VAL A 725 22.03 9.15 17.50
N ASP A 726 21.38 9.22 16.33
CA ASP A 726 21.57 10.28 15.33
C ASP A 726 20.24 10.99 15.08
N GLN A 727 20.20 12.32 15.30
CA GLN A 727 19.00 13.12 15.09
C GLN A 727 19.22 14.30 14.16
N THR A 728 18.27 14.52 13.26
CA THR A 728 18.12 15.76 12.52
C THR A 728 16.69 16.28 12.66
N ALA A 729 16.50 17.48 13.19
CA ALA A 729 15.19 18.15 13.22
C ALA A 729 15.30 19.58 12.68
N ILE A 730 14.69 19.85 11.52
CA ILE A 730 14.78 21.16 10.87
C ILE A 730 13.39 21.68 10.51
N GLY A 731 13.01 22.84 11.05
CA GLY A 731 11.71 23.45 10.74
C GLY A 731 11.55 23.72 9.24
N ILE A 732 12.42 24.57 8.69
CA ILE A 732 12.49 24.86 7.24
C ILE A 732 13.91 24.65 6.73
N LYS A 733 14.08 23.85 5.67
CA LYS A 733 15.37 23.53 5.05
C LYS A 733 15.33 23.85 3.55
N GLY A 734 16.35 24.52 3.02
CA GLY A 734 16.54 24.68 1.57
C GLY A 734 17.55 23.69 0.98
N SER A 735 17.90 23.91 -0.28
CA SER A 735 18.77 23.01 -1.05
C SER A 735 20.23 23.03 -0.59
N GLY A 736 20.95 21.92 -0.83
CA GLY A 736 22.39 21.79 -0.59
C GLY A 736 22.78 20.62 0.33
N TYR A 737 24.10 20.37 0.43
CA TYR A 737 24.67 19.25 1.19
C TYR A 737 24.34 19.29 2.68
N GLU A 738 24.16 18.08 3.25
CA GLU A 738 23.71 17.85 4.63
C GLU A 738 24.79 18.16 5.66
N ASN A 739 26.08 18.05 5.30
CA ASN A 739 27.18 18.00 6.25
C ASN A 739 27.85 19.38 6.48
N GLY A 740 27.86 19.79 7.75
CA GLY A 740 28.64 20.92 8.26
C GLY A 740 28.03 22.32 8.08
N MET A 741 28.45 23.25 8.94
CA MET A 741 28.10 24.67 8.84
C MET A 741 28.84 25.40 7.70
N ALA A 742 29.80 24.77 7.02
CA ALA A 742 30.76 25.42 6.13
C ALA A 742 30.65 25.06 4.62
N SER A 743 29.61 24.35 4.19
CA SER A 743 29.50 23.87 2.78
C SER A 743 29.15 24.97 1.76
N LEU A 744 29.99 25.15 0.74
CA LEU A 744 30.06 26.24 -0.26
C LEU A 744 29.12 26.18 -1.49
N SER A 745 27.90 25.65 -1.38
CA SER A 745 26.98 25.56 -2.54
C SER A 745 25.95 26.69 -2.52
N MET A 746 25.92 27.53 -3.56
CA MET A 746 24.89 28.55 -3.78
C MET A 746 23.57 27.86 -4.21
N GLY A 747 22.65 27.62 -3.28
CA GLY A 747 21.35 27.01 -3.55
C GLY A 747 20.21 28.04 -3.54
N GLY A 748 19.52 28.20 -4.67
CA GLY A 748 18.41 29.14 -4.89
C GLY A 748 17.03 28.62 -4.46
N SER A 749 16.89 28.22 -3.20
CA SER A 749 15.58 27.91 -2.60
C SER A 749 15.02 29.17 -1.95
N SER A 750 13.81 29.60 -2.31
CA SER A 750 13.24 30.85 -1.84
C SER A 750 11.80 30.74 -1.33
N ILE A 751 11.49 31.53 -0.32
CA ILE A 751 10.14 31.76 0.19
C ILE A 751 9.84 33.25 0.02
N VAL A 752 8.78 33.53 -0.75
CA VAL A 752 8.27 34.89 -0.96
C VAL A 752 6.84 34.93 -0.44
N ALA A 753 6.65 35.57 0.71
CA ALA A 753 5.32 35.94 1.19
C ALA A 753 5.10 37.41 0.89
N GLY A 754 3.93 37.77 0.36
CA GLY A 754 3.58 39.17 0.16
C GLY A 754 3.54 39.97 1.47
N LEU A 755 3.34 41.29 1.36
CA LEU A 755 3.28 42.21 2.50
C LEU A 755 2.32 41.70 3.59
N GLY A 756 2.80 41.54 4.82
CA GLY A 756 2.05 41.00 5.95
C GLY A 756 2.32 39.53 6.27
N GLY A 757 3.04 38.80 5.42
CA GLY A 757 3.31 37.38 5.61
C GLY A 757 4.56 37.07 6.43
N ASN A 758 4.51 36.09 7.34
CA ASN A 758 5.64 35.73 8.20
C ASN A 758 6.31 34.41 7.78
N GLY A 759 7.62 34.31 8.02
CA GLY A 759 8.35 33.04 7.99
C GLY A 759 8.54 32.50 9.39
N LYS A 760 8.19 31.23 9.63
CA LYS A 760 8.40 30.57 10.93
C LYS A 760 9.00 29.17 10.75
N GLY A 761 10.16 28.91 11.35
CA GLY A 761 10.76 27.58 11.42
C GLY A 761 11.05 27.15 12.85
N GLU A 762 10.62 25.95 13.21
CA GLU A 762 10.88 25.36 14.53
C GLU A 762 11.43 23.94 14.39
N GLY A 763 12.63 23.71 14.92
CA GLY A 763 13.24 22.38 15.06
C GLY A 763 13.37 22.03 16.54
N THR A 764 12.86 20.87 16.94
CA THR A 764 12.97 20.34 18.29
C THR A 764 13.56 18.93 18.27
N GLY A 765 14.58 18.70 19.08
CA GLY A 765 15.24 17.41 19.26
C GLY A 765 15.29 17.01 20.73
N SER A 766 15.11 15.72 21.02
CA SER A 766 15.41 15.18 22.35
C SER A 766 15.80 13.73 22.31
N ALA A 767 16.78 13.32 23.13
CA ALA A 767 17.13 11.91 23.28
C ALA A 767 17.65 11.56 24.67
N THR A 768 17.41 10.31 25.08
CA THR A 768 18.09 9.65 26.19
C THR A 768 18.75 8.38 25.66
N SER A 769 20.08 8.30 25.72
CA SER A 769 20.88 7.14 25.32
C SER A 769 21.56 6.55 26.55
N ALA A 770 21.45 5.24 26.77
CA ALA A 770 22.03 4.57 27.93
C ALA A 770 22.64 3.21 27.57
N ALA A 771 23.94 3.04 27.80
CA ALA A 771 24.63 1.76 27.70
C ALA A 771 25.04 1.26 29.10
N ASN A 772 24.65 0.03 29.46
CA ASN A 772 24.93 -0.55 30.78
C ASN A 772 25.53 -1.95 30.67
N THR A 773 26.63 -2.22 31.36
CA THR A 773 27.21 -3.56 31.46
C THR A 773 27.81 -3.84 32.84
N ILE A 774 27.95 -5.11 33.22
CA ILE A 774 28.71 -5.49 34.41
C ILE A 774 30.17 -5.72 34.02
N THR A 775 30.48 -6.66 33.13
CA THR A 775 31.88 -7.03 32.89
C THR A 775 32.52 -6.52 31.60
N GLY A 776 31.74 -6.19 30.57
CA GLY A 776 32.29 -5.64 29.31
C GLY A 776 32.39 -4.12 29.32
N ASP A 777 32.52 -3.54 28.12
CA ASP A 777 32.57 -2.09 27.93
C ASP A 777 31.17 -1.50 27.67
N ALA A 778 30.89 -0.31 28.22
CA ALA A 778 29.70 0.46 27.92
C ALA A 778 30.07 1.67 27.03
N ASP A 779 29.50 1.75 25.82
CA ASP A 779 29.68 2.87 24.89
C ASP A 779 28.32 3.51 24.57
N ALA A 780 28.15 4.80 24.85
CA ALA A 780 26.95 5.54 24.50
C ALA A 780 27.29 6.78 23.68
N SER A 781 26.73 6.88 22.48
CA SER A 781 26.98 8.00 21.57
C SER A 781 25.69 8.71 21.15
N THR A 782 25.74 10.04 21.04
CA THR A 782 24.62 10.86 20.58
C THR A 782 25.12 11.95 19.64
N TYR A 783 24.55 12.03 18.44
CA TYR A 783 24.80 13.04 17.44
C TYR A 783 23.49 13.73 17.11
N ALA A 784 23.48 15.07 17.08
CA ALA A 784 22.28 15.78 16.69
C ALA A 784 22.55 17.09 15.94
N LEU A 785 21.69 17.38 14.96
CA LEU A 785 21.59 18.66 14.27
C LEU A 785 20.15 19.17 14.30
N ILE A 786 19.92 20.23 15.09
CA ILE A 786 18.63 20.86 15.22
C ILE A 786 18.68 22.28 14.64
N ALA A 787 17.73 22.65 13.80
CA ALA A 787 17.63 24.02 13.30
C ALA A 787 16.18 24.51 13.19
N GLY A 788 15.93 25.77 13.54
CA GLY A 788 14.68 26.41 13.16
C GLY A 788 14.57 26.53 11.63
N ILE A 789 15.56 27.20 11.03
CA ILE A 789 15.63 27.45 9.59
C ILE A 789 17.06 27.22 9.08
N LYS A 790 17.23 26.48 7.98
CA LYS A 790 18.53 26.16 7.35
C LYS A 790 18.53 26.44 5.84
N LYS A 791 19.40 27.35 5.37
CA LYS A 791 19.72 27.62 3.96
C LYS A 791 18.53 27.99 3.05
N VAL A 792 17.74 29.00 3.42
CA VAL A 792 16.61 29.45 2.60
C VAL A 792 16.65 30.96 2.42
N ASP A 793 16.39 31.45 1.20
CA ASP A 793 16.22 32.87 0.96
C ASP A 793 14.78 33.30 1.31
N PHE A 794 14.64 34.40 2.04
CA PHE A 794 13.35 34.92 2.47
C PHE A 794 13.09 36.33 1.94
N SER A 795 11.84 36.55 1.54
CA SER A 795 11.21 37.86 1.42
C SER A 795 9.88 37.80 2.17
N VAL A 796 9.87 38.25 3.43
CA VAL A 796 8.73 38.15 4.37
C VAL A 796 8.68 39.41 5.25
N ASP A 797 7.62 39.59 6.03
CA ASP A 797 7.55 40.68 7.01
C ASP A 797 8.39 40.36 8.25
N ASN A 798 7.99 39.34 9.01
CA ASN A 798 8.73 38.88 10.19
C ASN A 798 9.29 37.47 9.96
N LEU A 799 10.43 37.18 10.57
CA LEU A 799 11.06 35.87 10.51
C LEU A 799 11.33 35.34 11.92
N THR A 800 10.81 34.15 12.24
CA THR A 800 11.05 33.45 13.51
C THR A 800 11.72 32.11 13.25
N ALA A 801 12.84 31.83 13.92
CA ALA A 801 13.63 30.63 13.73
C ALA A 801 14.09 30.06 15.08
N ASN A 802 13.47 28.96 15.54
CA ASN A 802 13.74 28.38 16.85
C ASN A 802 14.33 26.96 16.72
N GLY A 803 15.53 26.75 17.26
CA GLY A 803 16.11 25.42 17.48
C GLY A 803 16.13 25.08 18.96
N ARG A 804 15.66 23.89 19.34
CA ARG A 804 15.66 23.41 20.74
C ARG A 804 16.11 21.97 20.85
N GLY A 805 17.04 21.67 21.77
CA GLY A 805 17.60 20.33 21.96
C GLY A 805 17.75 19.97 23.44
N THR A 806 17.34 18.76 23.84
CA THR A 806 17.58 18.21 25.19
C THR A 806 18.12 16.79 25.11
N TYR A 807 19.34 16.56 25.57
CA TYR A 807 20.05 15.30 25.40
C TYR A 807 20.63 14.79 26.71
N ALA A 808 20.53 13.48 26.92
CA ALA A 808 21.15 12.76 28.02
C ALA A 808 21.83 11.48 27.49
N THR A 809 23.14 11.38 27.64
CA THR A 809 23.93 10.23 27.18
C THR A 809 24.65 9.61 28.38
N THR A 810 24.38 8.34 28.68
CA THR A 810 24.91 7.66 29.86
C THR A 810 25.60 6.36 29.49
N ALA A 811 26.80 6.13 30.01
CA ALA A 811 27.49 4.84 29.95
C ALA A 811 27.85 4.38 31.36
N THR A 812 27.46 3.15 31.72
CA THR A 812 27.75 2.56 33.03
C THR A 812 28.36 1.17 32.86
N ALA A 813 29.56 0.96 33.39
CA ALA A 813 30.20 -0.35 33.48
C ALA A 813 30.49 -0.69 34.96
N VAL A 814 30.68 -1.97 35.32
CA VAL A 814 31.26 -2.32 36.64
C VAL A 814 32.76 -2.56 36.48
N THR A 815 33.16 -3.52 35.64
CA THR A 815 34.59 -3.86 35.50
C THR A 815 35.26 -3.36 34.22
N GLY A 816 34.52 -3.15 33.13
CA GLY A 816 35.05 -2.60 31.88
C GLY A 816 35.02 -1.07 31.80
N ASP A 817 35.34 -0.55 30.62
CA ASP A 817 35.38 0.88 30.35
C ASP A 817 33.97 1.43 30.14
N ALA A 818 33.72 2.65 30.60
CA ALA A 818 32.48 3.37 30.37
C ALA A 818 32.77 4.64 29.57
N THR A 819 32.37 4.67 28.31
CA THR A 819 32.55 5.81 27.40
C THR A 819 31.20 6.39 27.01
N ALA A 820 30.95 7.64 27.36
CA ALA A 820 29.78 8.39 26.92
C ALA A 820 30.22 9.60 26.10
N SER A 821 29.65 9.80 24.91
CA SER A 821 29.99 10.87 23.98
C SER A 821 28.74 11.52 23.37
N SER A 822 28.69 12.84 23.34
CA SER A 822 27.57 13.57 22.74
C SER A 822 28.08 14.77 21.93
N ASP A 823 27.76 14.85 20.63
CA ASP A 823 28.04 16.00 19.75
C ASP A 823 26.72 16.58 19.21
N VAL A 824 26.28 17.69 19.80
CA VAL A 824 24.98 18.30 19.50
C VAL A 824 25.16 19.71 18.95
N LYS A 825 24.53 19.97 17.80
CA LYS A 825 24.49 21.28 17.14
C LYS A 825 23.06 21.79 17.07
N VAL A 826 22.80 22.98 17.60
CA VAL A 826 21.48 23.64 17.58
C VAL A 826 21.61 25.03 16.97
N ALA A 827 20.76 25.35 16.01
CA ALA A 827 20.71 26.69 15.41
C ALA A 827 19.28 27.26 15.41
N GLY A 828 19.15 28.58 15.61
CA GLY A 828 17.93 29.29 15.26
C GLY A 828 17.84 29.38 13.74
N LEU A 829 18.71 30.21 13.16
CA LEU A 829 18.80 30.52 11.73
C LEU A 829 20.21 30.23 11.19
N LEU A 830 20.36 29.24 10.31
CA LEU A 830 21.65 28.78 9.75
C LEU A 830 21.68 28.89 8.22
N GLY A 831 22.61 29.66 7.65
CA GLY A 831 22.66 29.97 6.22
C GLY A 831 24.02 29.74 5.61
N HIS A 832 24.13 30.02 4.30
CA HIS A 832 25.39 30.07 3.58
C HIS A 832 25.32 31.12 2.46
N TRP A 833 25.48 32.40 2.84
CA TRP A 833 25.25 33.56 1.96
C TRP A 833 23.80 33.70 1.47
N ASN A 834 22.86 33.12 2.23
CA ASN A 834 21.44 33.28 1.99
C ASN A 834 20.99 34.69 2.35
N THR A 835 19.93 35.16 1.71
CA THR A 835 19.38 36.50 1.95
C THR A 835 18.05 36.43 2.68
N ALA A 836 17.91 37.17 3.78
CA ALA A 836 16.64 37.41 4.44
C ALA A 836 16.28 38.90 4.29
N SER A 837 15.30 39.20 3.44
CA SER A 837 14.76 40.55 3.26
C SER A 837 13.46 40.68 4.05
N LEU A 838 13.43 41.59 5.01
CA LEU A 838 12.42 41.70 6.05
C LEU A 838 11.81 43.10 6.12
N ASN A 839 10.50 43.21 6.31
CA ASN A 839 9.85 44.49 6.63
C ASN A 839 9.76 44.77 8.13
N GLY A 840 9.88 43.73 8.97
CA GLY A 840 9.71 43.74 10.42
C GLY A 840 10.79 42.99 11.17
N ASP A 841 10.39 42.26 12.21
CA ASP A 841 11.28 41.65 13.20
C ASP A 841 11.92 40.33 12.73
N LEU A 842 13.14 40.08 13.20
CA LEU A 842 13.85 38.80 13.10
C LEU A 842 14.09 38.24 14.51
N ASN A 843 13.54 37.07 14.82
CA ASN A 843 13.74 36.39 16.10
C ASN A 843 14.34 35.00 15.87
N ALA A 844 15.60 34.80 16.25
CA ALA A 844 16.28 33.52 16.13
C ALA A 844 16.82 33.04 17.49
N SER A 845 16.41 31.85 17.91
CA SER A 845 16.77 31.28 19.21
C SER A 845 17.29 29.85 19.07
N ALA A 846 18.44 29.57 19.71
CA ALA A 846 18.97 28.24 19.91
C ALA A 846 19.03 27.93 21.41
N ILE A 847 18.37 26.86 21.85
CA ILE A 847 18.37 26.41 23.25
C ILE A 847 18.81 24.95 23.31
N LEU A 848 19.90 24.67 24.02
CA LEU A 848 20.49 23.35 24.14
C LEU A 848 20.71 22.97 25.60
N SER A 849 20.30 21.76 25.97
CA SER A 849 20.69 21.06 27.19
C SER A 849 21.34 19.73 26.81
N ASN A 850 22.57 19.48 27.23
CA ASN A 850 23.32 18.26 26.91
C ASN A 850 24.01 17.72 28.16
N THR A 851 23.59 16.54 28.64
CA THR A 851 24.17 15.89 29.82
C THR A 851 24.82 14.58 29.41
N VAL A 852 26.10 14.41 29.74
CA VAL A 852 26.88 13.21 29.43
C VAL A 852 27.46 12.65 30.72
N LEU A 853 27.14 11.40 31.04
CA LEU A 853 27.55 10.72 32.25
C LEU A 853 28.26 9.41 31.89
N ALA A 854 29.45 9.21 32.44
CA ALA A 854 30.17 7.95 32.37
C ALA A 854 30.56 7.48 33.77
N SER A 855 30.30 6.22 34.11
CA SER A 855 30.64 5.67 35.42
C SER A 855 31.15 4.24 35.32
N THR A 856 32.23 3.94 36.04
CA THR A 856 32.75 2.57 36.20
C THR A 856 33.29 2.32 37.61
N VAL A 857 33.46 1.06 38.00
CA VAL A 857 34.11 0.69 39.27
C VAL A 857 35.60 0.46 39.02
N THR A 858 35.97 -0.46 38.12
CA THR A 858 37.39 -0.81 37.92
C THR A 858 37.98 -0.40 36.57
N GLY A 859 37.18 0.05 35.59
CA GLY A 859 37.67 0.50 34.28
C GLY A 859 37.97 2.00 34.19
N ALA A 860 38.17 2.50 32.97
CA ALA A 860 38.22 3.92 32.67
C ALA A 860 36.81 4.48 32.41
N ALA A 861 36.44 5.58 33.09
CA ALA A 861 35.25 6.35 32.74
C ALA A 861 35.64 7.58 31.91
N THR A 862 35.04 7.74 30.73
CA THR A 862 35.23 8.89 29.83
C THR A 862 33.89 9.50 29.44
N ALA A 863 33.68 10.79 29.76
CA ALA A 863 32.50 11.54 29.38
C ALA A 863 32.90 12.74 28.51
N ASN A 864 32.46 12.76 27.24
CA ASN A 864 32.76 13.80 26.27
C ASN A 864 31.47 14.49 25.82
N ALA A 865 31.36 15.80 26.06
CA ALA A 865 30.23 16.60 25.58
C ALA A 865 30.72 17.74 24.67
N SER A 866 30.38 17.66 23.38
CA SER A 866 30.52 18.72 22.38
C SER A 866 29.15 19.36 22.14
N SER A 867 29.10 20.69 22.15
CA SER A 867 27.86 21.44 22.04
C SER A 867 28.09 22.74 21.28
N ASP A 868 27.28 22.96 20.24
CA ASP A 868 27.31 24.17 19.41
C ASP A 868 25.90 24.76 19.35
N ALA A 869 25.73 25.99 19.85
CA ALA A 869 24.44 26.68 19.88
C ALA A 869 24.58 28.04 19.19
N VAL A 870 23.85 28.24 18.09
CA VAL A 870 23.97 29.42 17.23
C VAL A 870 22.62 30.09 17.02
N GLY A 871 22.47 31.34 17.45
CA GLY A 871 21.25 32.12 17.16
C GLY A 871 21.08 32.35 15.65
N ILE A 872 22.03 33.06 15.02
CA ILE A 872 22.06 33.37 13.59
C ILE A 872 23.47 33.15 13.03
N SER A 873 23.60 32.51 11.87
CA SER A 873 24.87 32.42 11.12
C SER A 873 24.64 32.33 9.60
N GLY A 874 25.53 32.93 8.80
CA GLY A 874 25.58 32.74 7.35
C GLY A 874 24.49 33.42 6.52
N TYR A 875 23.88 34.50 7.03
CA TYR A 875 22.84 35.27 6.33
C TYR A 875 23.24 36.72 6.05
N HIS A 876 22.81 37.23 4.91
CA HIS A 876 22.67 38.66 4.63
C HIS A 876 21.25 39.10 5.00
N ILE A 877 21.13 40.00 5.98
CA ILE A 877 19.84 40.45 6.49
C ILE A 877 19.59 41.88 6.01
N ASN A 878 18.52 42.08 5.24
CA ASN A 878 18.07 43.38 4.77
C ASN A 878 16.79 43.76 5.50
N VAL A 879 16.82 44.78 6.36
CA VAL A 879 15.60 45.34 6.97
C VAL A 879 15.14 46.52 6.12
N LEU A 880 14.04 46.35 5.40
CA LEU A 880 13.56 47.28 4.38
C LEU A 880 12.80 48.49 4.96
N THR A 881 12.11 48.30 6.08
CA THR A 881 11.34 49.36 6.75
C THR A 881 11.87 49.62 8.16
N SER A 882 11.44 48.82 9.15
CA SER A 882 11.89 48.92 10.55
C SER A 882 11.61 47.61 11.29
N GLY A 883 12.52 47.16 12.13
CA GLY A 883 12.33 45.95 12.92
C GLY A 883 13.49 45.71 13.88
N ASN A 884 13.29 44.78 14.80
CA ASN A 884 14.30 44.33 15.76
C ASN A 884 14.93 43.02 15.29
N ILE A 885 16.23 42.88 15.52
CA ILE A 885 16.94 41.62 15.33
C ILE A 885 17.29 41.05 16.70
N THR A 886 16.67 39.93 17.06
CA THR A 886 16.97 39.17 18.27
C THR A 886 17.66 37.86 17.89
N ALA A 887 18.91 37.70 18.34
CA ALA A 887 19.65 36.45 18.25
C ALA A 887 19.97 35.95 19.66
N SER A 888 19.50 34.77 20.03
CA SER A 888 19.75 34.15 21.35
C SER A 888 20.31 32.76 21.20
N ALA A 889 21.34 32.44 21.98
CA ALA A 889 21.92 31.11 22.09
C ALA A 889 22.13 30.79 23.58
N VAL A 890 21.56 29.68 24.03
CA VAL A 890 21.69 29.16 25.40
C VAL A 890 22.14 27.71 25.30
N SER A 891 23.27 27.37 25.92
CA SER A 891 23.79 26.01 25.99
C SER A 891 24.13 25.65 27.43
N ASN A 892 23.47 24.61 27.94
CA ASN A 892 23.75 24.00 29.24
C ASN A 892 24.36 22.62 28.99
N THR A 893 25.68 22.52 29.10
CA THR A 893 26.43 21.29 28.82
C THR A 893 27.11 20.79 30.09
N LEU A 894 26.87 19.52 30.43
CA LEU A 894 27.49 18.83 31.56
C LEU A 894 28.14 17.53 31.07
N ALA A 895 29.42 17.34 31.37
CA ALA A 895 30.11 16.06 31.21
C ALA A 895 30.67 15.64 32.56
N SER A 896 30.35 14.43 33.02
CA SER A 896 30.84 13.89 34.29
C SER A 896 31.30 12.44 34.10
N ALA A 897 32.55 12.17 34.45
CA ALA A 897 33.11 10.83 34.50
C ALA A 897 33.46 10.48 35.95
N SER A 898 33.20 9.23 36.36
CA SER A 898 33.53 8.74 37.71
C SER A 898 34.06 7.31 37.65
N THR A 899 35.22 7.07 38.25
CA THR A 899 35.75 5.74 38.51
C THR A 899 35.79 5.52 40.02
N VAL A 900 35.06 4.52 40.53
CA VAL A 900 35.03 4.18 41.96
C VAL A 900 36.08 3.12 42.26
N THR A 901 37.27 3.53 42.70
CA THR A 901 38.31 2.58 43.12
C THR A 901 37.90 1.87 44.42
N VAL A 902 37.69 0.55 44.34
CA VAL A 902 37.37 -0.33 45.49
C VAL A 902 38.62 -0.91 46.11
#